data_AF-A0A834NLA7-F1
#
_entry.id   AF-A0A834NLA7-F1
#
_cell.length_a   1.000
_cell.length_b   1.000
_cell.length_c   1.000
_cell.angle_alpha   90.00
_cell.angle_beta   90.00
_cell.angle_gamma   90.00
#
_symmetry.space_group_name_H-M   'P 1'
#
loop_
_entity.id
_entity.type
_entity.pdbx_description
1 polymer ?
#
loop_
_entity_poly.entity_id
_entity_poly.type
_entity_poly.pdbx_seq_one_letter_code
_entity_poly.pdbx_strand_id
1 'polypeptide(L)'
;MDPRIHRRLESEKGPGDLIVEWLNEASTCLAVDVKVSNLCKVQEILFNKEPQLLPLYLDETIQFSLDRIAEVRKTVTGFIEEAGVKQPETIPRIVPVLLRLVSDKAPLVAKRALRASGRILRAALKWISYAAVVTSEMEMAWTQLSSLKIQIINMIDSDNDGIRTQAVKFLEGVVLIQTYPDADAPKKPDDFSLEDIPLTLKIARRRKLEEEANHVMDLLIKFHGSPHVSSVNLMTCMGSLALIAKIRPQFMSSVIQALQKLQHDLPPTLSDSQVTSVQKQLKLTLLGLMKHPSGIEFASTIAKLLAQLGAKEQEIIKAYPKPEDVRRIKKRQQEAAIAIAAKRAKIDTPLILEETEAVASPVPIPKLPELIELSESFIAERLSVEIATELVMDSMAWVPDTMTTIFQREYQPTSTTDINVQCQTIAKLLAAQIKQAKAKKNKKDAKDEDAVMEDLIKNPTISVAEAKRERKREKDREKEKEAKASLEAHEKSLAKARNRLKSLKLSEVTKPLTKEGKETMLLMAVNRILLAEKVAVLGGVSAVRSKILTTLAATFNPYIKEAVLHYITDDMRNRLDLALGWLYEEYALLQGFQRRTTLSTKPQEAPHQAYNFLLCTLVSAIDLVQGKDRDTLLYRLYLEAPLITEDAVEALKMVSSDETRGLAPLQLLKEMVIRRPTKQLVFLNVLLCHTGHENNAIREVAIQLVCQLYGRPELSKLIEEYAVLYLGFLRLQTPPEIVFGQDRGRPQIENQWTESTTRACLGLYLALLSEHQDLIHELARVYTSMGADVKRMVLRLVEGPVRSLGMGSPQLLALVENCPKGAETLVTRIIHILTEKSIPSAELVARVRELYQTRVSDVRFLIPVLNGLTKKEVIAALPKLIKLNPIVVKEVFNRLLGTHNNDSGVPHTSPITPAELLIALHNIDPSKAELKTVIKATSLCFAENQVYTQETVAVVIQHLMEMTPLPTLLMRTVIQSLALYPRLSGFVMNILQRLILKQLPPTQLSEALKMAPNLRAPLLAHVEAFAENQKAHIPQSIMDVIQGKSLCDMHDEFDIAPPGDYPSEQKTDTTETDLSEPAPPGLD
;
A
#
# COMPACT_ATOMS: atom_id res chain seq x y z
N MET A 1 -13.65 59.17 -66.50
CA MET A 1 -14.21 57.90 -67.00
C MET A 1 -13.29 56.78 -66.53
N ASP A 2 -13.66 55.70 -65.86
CA ASP A 2 -14.74 55.34 -64.95
C ASP A 2 -14.13 54.11 -64.20
N PRO A 3 -14.00 54.09 -62.86
CA PRO A 3 -13.22 53.08 -62.13
C PRO A 3 -13.92 51.70 -62.03
N ARG A 4 -14.67 51.28 -63.05
CA ARG A 4 -15.54 50.10 -63.03
C ARG A 4 -15.04 48.87 -63.80
N ILE A 5 -13.80 48.88 -64.31
CA ILE A 5 -13.31 47.79 -65.17
C ILE A 5 -12.46 46.72 -64.44
N HIS A 6 -12.20 46.86 -63.13
CA HIS A 6 -11.47 45.84 -62.35
C HIS A 6 -12.16 45.38 -61.07
N ARG A 7 -13.43 44.95 -61.17
CA ARG A 7 -13.93 43.88 -60.30
C ARG A 7 -14.21 42.67 -61.18
N ARG A 8 -13.21 41.77 -61.28
CA ARG A 8 -13.51 40.37 -61.58
C ARG A 8 -14.55 39.95 -60.54
N LEU A 9 -15.74 39.54 -60.98
CA LEU A 9 -16.62 38.76 -60.13
C LEU A 9 -15.79 37.56 -59.66
N GLU A 10 -15.51 37.49 -58.35
CA GLU A 10 -15.04 36.25 -57.76
C GLU A 10 -16.07 35.18 -58.11
N SER A 11 -15.66 34.10 -58.76
CA SER A 11 -16.53 32.95 -58.98
C SER A 11 -17.08 32.54 -57.62
N GLU A 12 -18.40 32.42 -57.47
CA GLU A 12 -18.99 31.87 -56.24
C GLU A 12 -18.26 30.56 -55.91
N LYS A 13 -17.50 30.55 -54.82
CA LYS A 13 -16.72 29.39 -54.39
C LYS A 13 -17.67 28.22 -54.23
N GLY A 14 -17.34 27.08 -54.86
CA GLY A 14 -18.14 25.88 -54.71
C GLY A 14 -18.18 25.43 -53.25
N PRO A 15 -19.21 24.70 -52.81
CA PRO A 15 -19.32 24.18 -51.45
C PRO A 15 -18.13 23.31 -51.05
N GLY A 16 -17.52 22.58 -52.00
CA GLY A 16 -16.26 21.86 -51.78
C GLY A 16 -15.06 22.78 -51.51
N ASP A 17 -14.94 23.89 -52.23
CA ASP A 17 -13.86 24.88 -52.02
C ASP A 17 -13.99 25.55 -50.64
N LEU A 18 -15.22 25.84 -50.22
CA LEU A 18 -15.51 26.38 -48.88
C LEU A 18 -15.16 25.40 -47.77
N ILE A 19 -15.46 24.10 -47.95
CA ILE A 19 -15.07 23.06 -46.99
C ILE A 19 -13.55 22.99 -46.86
N VAL A 20 -12.82 22.97 -47.98
CA VAL A 20 -11.35 22.94 -47.98
C VAL A 20 -10.77 24.18 -47.30
N GLU A 21 -11.31 25.36 -47.59
CA GLU A 21 -10.90 26.61 -46.94
C GLU A 21 -11.11 26.56 -45.42
N TRP A 22 -12.28 26.14 -44.95
CA TRP A 22 -12.58 26.05 -43.52
C TRP A 22 -11.79 24.98 -42.80
N LEU A 23 -11.53 23.82 -43.42
CA LEU A 23 -10.68 22.78 -42.85
C LEU A 23 -9.21 23.22 -42.76
N ASN A 24 -8.70 23.92 -43.79
CA ASN A 24 -7.34 24.47 -43.78
C ASN A 24 -7.18 25.59 -42.74
N GLU A 25 -8.18 26.47 -42.63
CA GLU A 25 -8.22 27.51 -41.60
C GLU A 25 -8.31 26.88 -40.20
N ALA A 26 -9.12 25.83 -40.02
CA ALA A 26 -9.21 25.10 -38.75
C ALA A 26 -7.92 24.35 -38.40
N SER A 27 -7.14 23.91 -39.39
CA SER A 27 -5.84 23.24 -39.18
C SER A 27 -4.75 24.23 -38.75
N THR A 28 -4.73 25.42 -39.35
CA THR A 28 -3.68 26.44 -39.14
C THR A 28 -3.95 27.36 -37.95
N CYS A 29 -5.21 27.67 -37.65
CA CYS A 29 -5.58 28.59 -36.58
C CYS A 29 -5.41 27.92 -35.20
N LEU A 30 -4.94 28.67 -34.19
CA LEU A 30 -4.80 28.18 -32.81
C LEU A 30 -6.01 28.50 -31.92
N ALA A 31 -6.92 29.36 -32.39
CA ALA A 31 -8.09 29.79 -31.63
C ALA A 31 -9.21 28.74 -31.63
N VAL A 32 -9.68 28.36 -30.43
CA VAL A 32 -10.70 27.32 -30.24
C VAL A 32 -12.01 27.67 -30.95
N ASP A 33 -12.48 28.91 -30.81
CA ASP A 33 -13.78 29.34 -31.33
C ASP A 33 -13.84 29.28 -32.86
N VAL A 34 -12.74 29.63 -33.52
CA VAL A 34 -12.62 29.58 -34.98
C VAL A 34 -12.63 28.13 -35.47
N LYS A 35 -11.85 27.24 -34.83
CA LYS A 35 -11.84 25.81 -35.17
C LYS A 35 -13.22 25.18 -35.03
N VAL A 36 -13.87 25.41 -33.89
CA VAL A 36 -15.20 24.84 -33.60
C VAL A 36 -16.25 25.42 -34.57
N SER A 37 -16.24 26.74 -34.79
CA SER A 37 -17.15 27.38 -35.75
C SER A 37 -17.00 26.81 -37.15
N ASN A 38 -15.77 26.68 -37.64
CA ASN A 38 -15.49 26.15 -38.97
C ASN A 38 -15.88 24.67 -39.10
N LEU A 39 -15.58 23.83 -38.10
CA LEU A 39 -16.05 22.45 -38.09
C LEU A 39 -17.58 22.34 -38.07
N CYS A 40 -18.28 23.21 -37.35
CA CYS A 40 -19.75 23.27 -37.39
C CYS A 40 -20.29 23.70 -38.76
N LYS A 41 -19.63 24.65 -39.45
CA LYS A 41 -20.01 25.04 -40.82
C LYS A 41 -19.80 23.88 -41.81
N VAL A 42 -18.67 23.17 -41.69
CA VAL A 42 -18.40 21.97 -42.49
C VAL A 42 -19.47 20.91 -42.25
N GLN A 43 -19.80 20.65 -40.98
CA GLN A 43 -20.87 19.71 -40.59
C GLN A 43 -22.22 20.07 -41.22
N GLU A 44 -22.61 21.34 -41.21
CA GLU A 44 -23.86 21.83 -41.81
C GLU A 44 -23.90 21.57 -43.33
N ILE A 45 -22.81 21.82 -44.05
CA ILE A 45 -22.77 21.53 -45.49
C ILE A 45 -22.82 20.02 -45.74
N LEU A 46 -21.98 19.24 -45.05
CA LEU A 46 -21.84 17.80 -45.28
C LEU A 46 -23.08 16.98 -44.92
N PHE A 47 -23.98 17.48 -44.06
CA PHE A 47 -25.17 16.71 -43.66
C PHE A 47 -26.52 17.32 -44.06
N ASN A 48 -26.59 18.63 -44.31
CA ASN A 48 -27.86 19.30 -44.62
C ASN A 48 -27.91 19.88 -46.03
N LYS A 49 -26.78 20.34 -46.59
CA LYS A 49 -26.76 20.93 -47.95
C LYS A 49 -26.35 19.93 -49.03
N GLU A 50 -25.16 19.33 -48.89
CA GLU A 50 -24.58 18.42 -49.88
C GLU A 50 -24.04 17.12 -49.26
N PRO A 51 -24.92 16.16 -48.92
CA PRO A 51 -24.52 14.89 -48.32
C PRO A 51 -23.57 14.03 -49.17
N GLN A 52 -23.60 14.22 -50.49
CA GLN A 52 -22.72 13.53 -51.45
C GLN A 52 -21.23 13.84 -51.25
N LEU A 53 -20.88 14.95 -50.59
CA LEU A 53 -19.50 15.32 -50.30
C LEU A 53 -18.95 14.62 -49.04
N LEU A 54 -19.79 14.00 -48.21
CA LEU A 54 -19.36 13.40 -46.96
C LEU A 54 -18.25 12.35 -47.14
N PRO A 55 -18.34 11.37 -48.06
CA PRO A 55 -17.30 10.34 -48.21
C PRO A 55 -15.93 10.89 -48.59
N LEU A 56 -15.90 12.06 -49.26
CA LEU A 56 -14.69 12.73 -49.73
C LEU A 56 -13.94 13.47 -48.61
N TYR A 57 -14.67 14.07 -47.67
CA TYR A 57 -14.09 14.88 -46.58
C TYR A 57 -14.17 14.22 -45.19
N LEU A 58 -14.58 12.96 -45.15
CA LEU A 58 -14.81 12.22 -43.91
C LEU A 58 -13.52 12.08 -43.09
N ASP A 59 -12.42 11.65 -43.74
CA ASP A 59 -11.17 11.35 -43.03
C ASP A 59 -10.50 12.64 -42.55
N GLU A 60 -10.51 13.70 -43.35
CA GLU A 60 -9.99 15.02 -43.03
C GLU A 60 -10.72 15.61 -41.81
N THR A 61 -12.04 15.45 -41.76
CA THR A 61 -12.84 15.94 -40.63
C THR A 61 -12.60 15.10 -39.38
N ILE A 62 -12.52 13.77 -39.50
CA ILE A 62 -12.26 12.86 -38.38
C ILE A 62 -10.84 13.02 -37.83
N GLN A 63 -9.87 13.45 -38.63
CA GLN A 63 -8.48 13.66 -38.20
C GLN A 63 -8.39 14.66 -37.02
N PHE A 64 -9.32 15.63 -36.94
CA PHE A 64 -9.43 16.55 -35.80
C PHE A 64 -9.78 15.88 -34.46
N SER A 65 -10.13 14.58 -34.45
CA SER A 65 -10.19 13.77 -33.21
C SER A 65 -8.84 13.64 -32.50
N LEU A 66 -7.72 13.91 -33.19
CA LEU A 66 -6.37 13.94 -32.63
C LEU A 66 -5.94 15.33 -32.13
N ASP A 67 -6.81 16.34 -32.26
CA ASP A 67 -6.48 17.71 -31.86
C ASP A 67 -6.20 17.80 -30.36
N ARG A 68 -5.28 18.68 -29.95
CA ARG A 68 -4.89 18.88 -28.55
C ARG A 68 -6.06 19.46 -27.73
N ILE A 69 -6.95 20.23 -28.35
CA ILE A 69 -8.05 20.93 -27.70
C ILE A 69 -9.26 20.01 -27.51
N ALA A 70 -9.72 19.87 -26.27
CA ALA A 70 -10.83 18.98 -25.92
C ALA A 70 -12.18 19.39 -26.55
N GLU A 71 -12.48 20.69 -26.68
CA GLU A 71 -13.72 21.18 -27.32
C GLU A 71 -13.78 20.86 -28.83
N VAL A 72 -12.62 20.87 -29.51
CA VAL A 72 -12.52 20.43 -30.91
C VAL A 72 -12.82 18.94 -31.01
N ARG A 73 -12.18 18.10 -30.19
CA ARG A 73 -12.45 16.66 -30.16
C ARG A 73 -13.91 16.35 -29.84
N LYS A 74 -14.53 17.06 -28.89
CA LYS A 74 -15.96 16.95 -28.55
C LYS A 74 -16.87 17.30 -29.73
N THR A 75 -16.52 18.33 -30.51
CA THR A 75 -17.25 18.74 -31.72
C THR A 75 -17.16 17.65 -32.79
N VAL A 76 -15.96 17.12 -33.02
CA VAL A 76 -15.74 15.99 -33.94
C VAL A 76 -16.51 14.74 -33.50
N THR A 77 -16.59 14.46 -32.21
CA THR A 77 -17.45 13.38 -31.70
C THR A 77 -18.94 13.59 -32.04
N GLY A 78 -19.40 14.85 -32.06
CA GLY A 78 -20.74 15.20 -32.52
C GLY A 78 -20.92 14.94 -34.01
N PHE A 79 -19.93 15.31 -34.82
CA PHE A 79 -19.90 15.00 -36.25
C PHE A 79 -19.93 13.48 -36.52
N ILE A 80 -19.14 12.69 -35.77
CA ILE A 80 -19.12 11.22 -35.84
C ILE A 80 -20.51 10.62 -35.57
N GLU A 81 -21.24 11.15 -34.58
CA GLU A 81 -22.61 10.73 -34.29
C GLU A 81 -23.55 10.98 -35.47
N GLU A 82 -23.52 12.19 -36.04
CA GLU A 82 -24.39 12.53 -37.17
C GLU A 82 -24.04 11.75 -38.43
N ALA A 83 -22.74 11.54 -38.70
CA ALA A 83 -22.27 10.70 -39.81
C ALA A 83 -22.83 9.28 -39.70
N GLY A 84 -22.64 8.63 -38.54
CA GLY A 84 -23.07 7.25 -38.35
C GLY A 84 -24.58 7.06 -38.33
N VAL A 85 -25.36 8.08 -37.94
CA VAL A 85 -26.83 8.01 -37.91
C VAL A 85 -27.45 8.32 -39.26
N LYS A 86 -26.98 9.36 -39.98
CA LYS A 86 -27.53 9.76 -41.29
C LYS A 86 -27.01 8.90 -42.43
N GLN A 87 -25.73 8.49 -42.39
CA GLN A 87 -25.11 7.65 -43.41
C GLN A 87 -24.36 6.46 -42.78
N PRO A 88 -25.08 5.36 -42.46
CA PRO A 88 -24.51 4.20 -41.76
C PRO A 88 -23.34 3.50 -42.48
N GLU A 89 -23.17 3.72 -43.78
CA GLU A 89 -22.03 3.22 -44.57
C GLU A 89 -20.68 3.75 -44.07
N THR A 90 -20.68 4.89 -43.37
CA THR A 90 -19.47 5.48 -42.77
C THR A 90 -19.04 4.81 -41.47
N ILE A 91 -19.91 3.98 -40.86
CA ILE A 91 -19.69 3.32 -39.55
C ILE A 91 -18.34 2.58 -39.46
N PRO A 92 -17.91 1.76 -40.46
CA PRO A 92 -16.63 1.07 -40.40
C PRO A 92 -15.41 2.01 -40.24
N ARG A 93 -15.47 3.25 -40.77
CA ARG A 93 -14.39 4.24 -40.67
C ARG A 93 -14.42 5.03 -39.35
N ILE A 94 -15.61 5.31 -38.80
CA ILE A 94 -15.76 6.13 -37.58
C ILE A 94 -15.59 5.34 -36.28
N VAL A 95 -15.94 4.04 -36.25
CA VAL A 95 -15.93 3.23 -35.02
C VAL A 95 -14.53 3.10 -34.38
N PRO A 96 -13.43 2.91 -35.14
CA PRO A 96 -12.08 2.91 -34.57
C PRO A 96 -11.72 4.21 -33.85
N VAL A 97 -12.21 5.34 -34.34
CA VAL A 97 -11.98 6.65 -33.72
C VAL A 97 -12.87 6.81 -32.49
N LEU A 98 -14.12 6.35 -32.56
CA LEU A 98 -15.03 6.37 -31.42
C LEU A 98 -14.51 5.52 -30.24
N LEU A 99 -13.97 4.32 -30.51
CA LEU A 99 -13.31 3.45 -29.52
C LEU A 99 -12.22 4.19 -28.73
N ARG A 100 -11.43 5.02 -29.43
CA ARG A 100 -10.38 5.84 -28.82
C ARG A 100 -10.94 6.99 -28.00
N LEU A 101 -11.96 7.70 -28.54
CA LEU A 101 -12.56 8.87 -27.90
C LEU A 101 -13.38 8.53 -26.65
N VAL A 102 -13.89 7.30 -26.53
CA VAL A 102 -14.55 6.82 -25.31
C VAL A 102 -13.57 6.74 -24.12
N SER A 103 -12.29 6.46 -24.38
CA SER A 103 -11.21 6.49 -23.39
C SER A 103 -10.38 7.77 -23.42
N ASP A 104 -10.93 8.88 -23.92
CA ASP A 104 -10.25 10.18 -23.93
C ASP A 104 -9.93 10.64 -22.49
N LYS A 105 -8.75 11.24 -22.31
CA LYS A 105 -8.31 11.79 -21.01
C LYS A 105 -9.25 12.88 -20.49
N ALA A 106 -9.90 13.64 -21.39
CA ALA A 106 -10.83 14.69 -21.03
C ALA A 106 -12.25 14.12 -20.80
N PRO A 107 -12.81 14.23 -19.57
CA PRO A 107 -14.13 13.65 -19.27
C PRO A 107 -15.27 14.21 -20.13
N LEU A 108 -15.16 15.46 -20.60
CA LEU A 108 -16.17 16.07 -21.47
C LEU A 108 -16.26 15.37 -22.84
N VAL A 109 -15.13 14.91 -23.38
CA VAL A 109 -15.04 14.19 -24.66
C VAL A 109 -15.55 12.77 -24.47
N ALA A 110 -15.05 12.06 -23.45
CA ALA A 110 -15.50 10.70 -23.13
C ALA A 110 -17.02 10.64 -22.90
N LYS A 111 -17.60 11.60 -22.16
CA LYS A 111 -19.07 11.70 -21.97
C LYS A 111 -19.82 11.95 -23.28
N ARG A 112 -19.29 12.77 -24.20
CA ARG A 112 -19.90 13.00 -25.52
C ARG A 112 -19.81 11.74 -26.39
N ALA A 113 -18.70 11.02 -26.33
CA ALA A 113 -18.47 9.78 -27.07
C ALA A 113 -19.40 8.67 -26.60
N LEU A 114 -19.58 8.49 -25.29
CA LEU A 114 -20.53 7.53 -24.72
C LEU A 114 -21.97 7.75 -25.22
N ARG A 115 -22.40 9.01 -25.32
CA ARG A 115 -23.72 9.36 -25.88
C ARG A 115 -23.83 9.00 -27.36
N ALA A 116 -22.79 9.31 -28.13
CA ALA A 116 -22.72 8.99 -29.56
C ALA A 116 -22.76 7.47 -29.80
N SER A 117 -22.01 6.69 -29.01
CA SER A 117 -21.95 5.23 -29.09
C SER A 117 -23.32 4.57 -29.02
N GLY A 118 -24.23 5.05 -28.17
CA GLY A 118 -25.58 4.47 -28.06
C GLY A 118 -26.41 4.65 -29.32
N ARG A 119 -26.29 5.81 -29.98
CA ARG A 119 -26.99 6.09 -31.25
C ARG A 119 -26.36 5.34 -32.42
N ILE A 120 -25.04 5.29 -32.48
CA ILE A 120 -24.30 4.56 -33.52
C ILE A 120 -24.56 3.05 -33.42
N LEU A 121 -24.63 2.48 -32.20
CA LEU A 121 -24.97 1.07 -32.02
C LEU A 121 -26.37 0.75 -32.59
N ARG A 122 -27.36 1.61 -32.32
CA ARG A 122 -28.72 1.47 -32.88
C ARG A 122 -28.70 1.58 -34.41
N ALA A 123 -28.02 2.58 -34.95
CA ALA A 123 -27.91 2.80 -36.40
C ALA A 123 -27.22 1.63 -37.11
N ALA A 124 -26.12 1.11 -36.54
CA ALA A 124 -25.39 -0.04 -37.06
C ALA A 124 -26.25 -1.30 -37.07
N LEU A 125 -26.97 -1.58 -35.98
CA LEU A 125 -27.80 -2.79 -35.89
C LEU A 125 -28.97 -2.73 -36.86
N LYS A 126 -29.62 -1.56 -37.02
CA LYS A 126 -30.62 -1.30 -38.05
C LYS A 126 -30.05 -1.50 -39.47
N TRP A 127 -28.89 -0.92 -39.74
CA TRP A 127 -28.24 -1.01 -41.05
C TRP A 127 -27.91 -2.45 -41.43
N ILE A 128 -27.30 -3.21 -40.52
CA ILE A 128 -26.96 -4.62 -40.74
C ILE A 128 -28.22 -5.50 -40.85
N SER A 129 -29.31 -5.17 -40.12
CA SER A 129 -30.55 -5.95 -40.19
C SER A 129 -31.30 -5.80 -41.52
N TYR A 130 -31.22 -4.63 -42.16
CA TYR A 130 -31.88 -4.37 -43.44
C TYR A 130 -30.99 -4.65 -44.67
N ALA A 131 -29.71 -4.94 -44.47
CA ALA A 131 -28.79 -5.27 -45.56
C ALA A 131 -29.15 -6.61 -46.21
N ALA A 132 -29.27 -6.63 -47.54
CA ALA A 132 -29.54 -7.85 -48.30
C ALA A 132 -28.37 -8.86 -48.23
N VAL A 133 -27.13 -8.35 -48.18
CA VAL A 133 -25.90 -9.14 -48.06
C VAL A 133 -25.02 -8.49 -47.01
N VAL A 134 -24.47 -9.30 -46.10
CA VAL A 134 -23.51 -8.85 -45.08
C VAL A 134 -22.13 -8.80 -45.71
N THR A 135 -21.50 -7.62 -45.76
CA THR A 135 -20.14 -7.43 -46.28
C THR A 135 -19.08 -7.66 -45.19
N SER A 136 -17.83 -7.89 -45.59
CA SER A 136 -16.71 -8.03 -44.63
C SER A 136 -16.50 -6.75 -43.79
N GLU A 137 -16.76 -5.58 -44.36
CA GLU A 137 -16.70 -4.31 -43.62
C GLU A 137 -17.78 -4.20 -42.55
N MET A 138 -19.00 -4.67 -42.82
CA MET A 138 -20.06 -4.78 -41.83
C MET A 138 -19.67 -5.74 -40.69
N GLU A 139 -19.02 -6.86 -41.03
CA GLU A 139 -18.52 -7.82 -40.04
C GLU A 139 -17.47 -7.23 -39.10
N MET A 140 -16.50 -6.51 -39.68
CA MET A 140 -15.47 -5.82 -38.93
C MET A 140 -16.06 -4.71 -38.04
N ALA A 141 -16.96 -3.88 -38.60
CA ALA A 141 -17.60 -2.80 -37.86
C ALA A 141 -18.42 -3.31 -36.66
N TRP A 142 -19.17 -4.40 -36.83
CA TRP A 142 -19.93 -5.00 -35.72
C TRP A 142 -19.03 -5.62 -34.65
N THR A 143 -17.90 -6.22 -35.06
CA THR A 143 -16.90 -6.76 -34.13
C THR A 143 -16.31 -5.65 -33.28
N GLN A 144 -15.95 -4.52 -33.90
CA GLN A 144 -15.46 -3.34 -33.19
C GLN A 144 -16.53 -2.70 -32.30
N LEU A 145 -17.78 -2.63 -32.74
CA LEU A 145 -18.91 -2.17 -31.90
C LEU A 145 -19.18 -3.11 -30.72
N SER A 146 -18.96 -4.41 -30.89
CA SER A 146 -19.05 -5.38 -29.79
C SER A 146 -17.93 -5.17 -28.77
N SER A 147 -16.72 -4.85 -29.23
CA SER A 147 -15.62 -4.43 -28.35
C SER A 147 -15.94 -3.12 -27.62
N LEU A 148 -16.51 -2.13 -28.33
CA LEU A 148 -16.96 -0.86 -27.76
C LEU A 148 -18.01 -1.08 -26.66
N LYS A 149 -18.97 -1.97 -26.87
CA LYS A 149 -19.96 -2.33 -25.83
C LYS A 149 -19.29 -2.85 -24.56
N ILE A 150 -18.35 -3.80 -24.70
CA ILE A 150 -17.63 -4.38 -23.55
C ILE A 150 -16.84 -3.29 -22.80
N GLN A 151 -16.15 -2.41 -23.53
CA GLN A 151 -15.42 -1.29 -22.94
C GLN A 151 -16.35 -0.37 -22.14
N ILE A 152 -17.51 -0.01 -22.69
CA ILE A 152 -18.48 0.88 -22.02
C ILE A 152 -19.13 0.19 -20.81
N ILE A 153 -19.40 -1.12 -20.89
CA ILE A 153 -19.91 -1.91 -19.74
C ILE A 153 -18.94 -1.78 -18.55
N ASN A 154 -17.64 -1.89 -18.78
CA ASN A 154 -16.62 -1.75 -17.74
C ASN A 154 -16.49 -0.30 -17.20
N MET A 155 -16.98 0.71 -17.93
CA MET A 155 -16.95 2.11 -17.48
C MET A 155 -18.04 2.44 -16.45
N ILE A 156 -18.93 1.50 -16.12
CA ILE A 156 -19.87 1.65 -15.00
C ILE A 156 -19.14 1.81 -13.65
N ASP A 157 -17.92 1.26 -13.55
CA ASP A 157 -17.04 1.34 -12.39
C ASP A 157 -15.97 2.46 -12.51
N SER A 158 -16.13 3.38 -13.46
CA SER A 158 -15.20 4.52 -13.62
C SER A 158 -15.21 5.44 -12.41
N ASP A 159 -14.06 6.02 -12.06
CA ASP A 159 -13.93 6.99 -10.96
C ASP A 159 -14.71 8.29 -11.21
N ASN A 160 -14.96 8.64 -12.48
CA ASN A 160 -15.68 9.87 -12.84
C ASN A 160 -17.20 9.67 -12.79
N ASP A 161 -17.86 10.41 -11.89
CA ASP A 161 -19.30 10.30 -11.68
C ASP A 161 -20.14 10.53 -12.94
N GLY A 162 -19.76 11.53 -13.75
CA GLY A 162 -20.47 11.86 -14.98
C GLY A 162 -20.25 10.84 -16.11
N ILE A 163 -19.14 10.11 -16.11
CA ILE A 163 -18.90 8.99 -17.02
C ILE A 163 -19.84 7.83 -16.67
N ARG A 164 -19.91 7.45 -15.38
CA ARG A 164 -20.85 6.43 -14.90
C ARG A 164 -22.29 6.76 -15.29
N THR A 165 -22.71 8.02 -15.19
CA THR A 165 -24.05 8.48 -15.60
C THR A 165 -24.31 8.21 -17.09
N GLN A 166 -23.34 8.49 -17.95
CA GLN A 166 -23.49 8.23 -19.39
C GLN A 166 -23.40 6.74 -19.72
N ALA A 167 -22.59 5.96 -19.01
CA ALA A 167 -22.53 4.50 -19.15
C ALA A 167 -23.89 3.88 -18.82
N VAL A 168 -24.53 4.26 -17.71
CA VAL A 168 -25.89 3.80 -17.36
C VAL A 168 -26.90 4.08 -18.47
N LYS A 169 -26.85 5.27 -19.10
CA LYS A 169 -27.73 5.61 -20.23
C LYS A 169 -27.42 4.82 -21.50
N PHE A 170 -26.16 4.49 -21.75
CA PHE A 170 -25.79 3.59 -22.84
C PHE A 170 -26.35 2.18 -22.60
N LEU A 171 -26.16 1.63 -21.40
CA LEU A 171 -26.66 0.31 -21.01
C LEU A 171 -28.20 0.22 -21.06
N GLU A 172 -28.91 1.28 -20.67
CA GLU A 172 -30.36 1.41 -20.88
C GLU A 172 -30.72 1.20 -22.36
N GLY A 173 -30.00 1.87 -23.26
CA GLY A 173 -30.20 1.73 -24.71
C GLY A 173 -29.93 0.32 -25.22
N VAL A 174 -28.87 -0.33 -24.71
CA VAL A 174 -28.51 -1.72 -25.06
C VAL A 174 -29.63 -2.68 -24.71
N VAL A 175 -30.15 -2.63 -23.47
CA VAL A 175 -31.26 -3.48 -23.04
C VAL A 175 -32.50 -3.26 -23.90
N LEU A 176 -32.83 -2.00 -24.22
CA LEU A 176 -34.00 -1.68 -25.03
C LEU A 176 -33.92 -2.22 -26.47
N ILE A 177 -32.77 -2.11 -27.14
CA ILE A 177 -32.62 -2.57 -28.54
C ILE A 177 -32.42 -4.09 -28.66
N GLN A 178 -31.90 -4.74 -27.62
CA GLN A 178 -31.55 -6.16 -27.60
C GLN A 178 -32.57 -7.03 -26.82
N THR A 179 -33.81 -6.57 -26.66
CA THR A 179 -34.90 -7.36 -26.07
C THR A 179 -36.18 -7.28 -26.92
N TYR A 180 -37.07 -8.25 -26.74
CA TYR A 180 -38.36 -8.28 -27.43
C TYR A 180 -39.33 -7.23 -26.83
N PRO A 181 -40.10 -6.51 -27.66
CA PRO A 181 -41.17 -5.67 -27.18
C PRO A 181 -42.33 -6.55 -26.69
N ASP A 182 -43.07 -6.07 -25.71
CA ASP A 182 -44.29 -6.73 -25.25
C ASP A 182 -45.51 -6.15 -25.99
N ALA A 183 -46.57 -6.94 -26.16
CA ALA A 183 -47.80 -6.53 -26.85
C ALA A 183 -48.49 -5.33 -26.18
N ASP A 184 -48.27 -5.17 -24.87
CA ASP A 184 -48.82 -4.08 -24.05
C ASP A 184 -47.91 -2.84 -23.96
N ALA A 185 -46.73 -2.85 -24.60
CA ALA A 185 -45.80 -1.72 -24.56
C ALA A 185 -46.29 -0.55 -25.46
N PRO A 186 -46.13 0.72 -25.03
CA PRO A 186 -46.47 1.87 -25.85
C PRO A 186 -45.55 1.95 -27.09
N LYS A 187 -46.11 1.71 -28.28
CA LYS A 187 -45.37 1.78 -29.55
C LYS A 187 -44.91 3.21 -29.81
N LYS A 188 -43.59 3.44 -29.79
CA LYS A 188 -42.97 4.68 -30.27
C LYS A 188 -42.66 4.57 -31.76
N PRO A 189 -42.76 5.67 -32.53
CA PRO A 189 -42.56 5.67 -33.98
C PRO A 189 -41.14 5.28 -34.45
N ASP A 190 -40.14 5.26 -33.56
CA ASP A 190 -38.75 4.87 -33.87
C ASP A 190 -38.21 3.76 -32.94
N ASP A 191 -39.11 2.91 -32.42
CA ASP A 191 -38.70 1.75 -31.62
C ASP A 191 -38.06 0.67 -32.52
N PHE A 192 -36.94 0.10 -32.06
CA PHE A 192 -36.21 -0.96 -32.75
C PHE A 192 -35.83 -2.00 -31.71
N SER A 193 -36.05 -3.27 -32.05
CA SER A 193 -36.02 -4.39 -31.11
C SER A 193 -35.49 -5.67 -31.76
N LEU A 194 -35.45 -6.76 -31.00
CA LEU A 194 -35.07 -8.07 -31.53
C LEU A 194 -36.04 -8.62 -32.59
N GLU A 195 -37.29 -8.14 -32.63
CA GLU A 195 -38.26 -8.58 -33.66
C GLU A 195 -37.84 -8.16 -35.06
N ASP A 196 -37.21 -6.99 -35.17
CA ASP A 196 -36.81 -6.34 -36.41
C ASP A 196 -35.55 -6.98 -37.03
N ILE A 197 -34.83 -7.83 -36.30
CA ILE A 197 -33.57 -8.45 -36.73
C ILE A 197 -33.85 -9.77 -37.44
N PRO A 198 -33.56 -10.00 -38.73
CA PRO A 198 -33.86 -11.27 -39.39
C PRO A 198 -33.21 -12.50 -38.72
N LEU A 199 -33.94 -13.62 -38.65
CA LEU A 199 -33.40 -14.88 -38.11
C LEU A 199 -32.23 -15.46 -38.92
N THR A 200 -32.12 -15.06 -40.19
CA THR A 200 -31.03 -15.43 -41.12
C THR A 200 -29.72 -14.72 -40.81
N LEU A 201 -29.74 -13.66 -40.00
CA LEU A 201 -28.56 -12.85 -39.71
C LEU A 201 -27.61 -13.56 -38.73
N LYS A 202 -26.51 -14.11 -39.26
CA LYS A 202 -25.53 -14.89 -38.46
C LYS A 202 -24.62 -14.03 -37.59
N ILE A 203 -24.32 -12.80 -38.02
CA ILE A 203 -23.40 -11.90 -37.33
C ILE A 203 -23.95 -11.40 -35.98
N ALA A 204 -25.25 -11.10 -35.92
CA ALA A 204 -25.93 -10.57 -34.74
C ALA A 204 -27.13 -11.46 -34.38
N ARG A 205 -26.85 -12.66 -33.85
CA ARG A 205 -27.87 -13.66 -33.50
C ARG A 205 -28.76 -13.17 -32.36
N ARG A 206 -30.09 -13.14 -32.57
CA ARG A 206 -31.09 -12.71 -31.57
C ARG A 206 -30.85 -13.27 -30.16
N ARG A 207 -30.66 -14.59 -30.05
CA ARG A 207 -30.42 -15.26 -28.76
C ARG A 207 -29.18 -14.73 -28.02
N LYS A 208 -28.09 -14.47 -28.74
CA LYS A 208 -26.85 -13.95 -28.13
C LYS A 208 -27.05 -12.50 -27.66
N LEU A 209 -27.76 -11.69 -28.44
CA LEU A 209 -28.09 -10.32 -28.07
C LEU A 209 -29.01 -10.28 -26.84
N GLU A 210 -29.98 -11.19 -26.76
CA GLU A 210 -30.89 -11.31 -25.63
C GLU A 210 -30.16 -11.75 -24.34
N GLU A 211 -29.28 -12.74 -24.43
CA GLU A 211 -28.42 -13.17 -23.31
C GLU A 211 -27.53 -12.02 -22.81
N GLU A 212 -26.96 -11.23 -23.74
CA GLU A 212 -26.19 -10.02 -23.42
C GLU A 212 -27.05 -8.95 -22.71
N ALA A 213 -28.25 -8.68 -23.22
CA ALA A 213 -29.17 -7.71 -22.62
C ALA A 213 -29.58 -8.10 -21.19
N ASN A 214 -29.86 -9.39 -20.95
CA ASN A 214 -30.19 -9.88 -19.62
C ASN A 214 -29.02 -9.70 -18.64
N HIS A 215 -27.78 -9.94 -19.10
CA HIS A 215 -26.59 -9.68 -18.29
C HIS A 215 -26.42 -8.19 -17.97
N VAL A 216 -26.65 -7.31 -18.95
CA VAL A 216 -26.60 -5.84 -18.75
C VAL A 216 -27.70 -5.39 -17.78
N MET A 217 -28.89 -5.98 -17.86
CA MET A 217 -29.98 -5.69 -16.93
C MET A 217 -29.62 -6.07 -15.48
N ASP A 218 -29.04 -7.26 -15.27
CA ASP A 218 -28.56 -7.70 -13.96
C ASP A 218 -27.47 -6.76 -13.41
N LEU A 219 -26.58 -6.28 -14.28
CA LEU A 219 -25.55 -5.30 -13.91
C LEU A 219 -26.16 -3.96 -13.47
N LEU A 220 -27.18 -3.45 -14.18
CA LEU A 220 -27.89 -2.23 -13.79
C LEU A 220 -28.59 -2.40 -12.43
N ILE A 221 -29.22 -3.55 -12.16
CA ILE A 221 -29.85 -3.84 -10.86
C ILE A 221 -28.80 -3.90 -9.74
N LYS A 222 -27.65 -4.54 -9.98
CA LYS A 222 -26.53 -4.59 -9.03
C LYS A 222 -25.98 -3.19 -8.75
N PHE A 223 -25.77 -2.39 -9.79
CA PHE A 223 -25.29 -1.00 -9.66
C PHE A 223 -26.26 -0.12 -8.86
N HIS A 224 -27.57 -0.27 -9.09
CA HIS A 224 -28.62 0.42 -8.33
C HIS A 224 -28.61 0.07 -6.83
N GLY A 225 -28.23 -1.16 -6.47
CA GLY A 225 -28.17 -1.65 -5.09
C GLY A 225 -26.80 -1.52 -4.41
N SER A 226 -25.85 -0.78 -4.99
CA SER A 226 -24.50 -0.62 -4.44
C SER A 226 -24.46 0.36 -3.26
N PRO A 227 -23.72 0.08 -2.17
CA PRO A 227 -23.66 0.96 -0.99
C PRO A 227 -22.89 2.27 -1.21
N HIS A 228 -22.12 2.38 -2.29
CA HIS A 228 -21.27 3.53 -2.60
C HIS A 228 -21.71 4.28 -3.87
N VAL A 229 -22.91 4.01 -4.37
CA VAL A 229 -23.45 4.71 -5.54
C VAL A 229 -23.77 6.17 -5.20
N SER A 230 -23.38 7.11 -6.06
CA SER A 230 -23.70 8.53 -5.87
C SER A 230 -25.19 8.82 -6.09
N SER A 231 -25.70 9.90 -5.49
CA SER A 231 -27.11 10.30 -5.64
C SER A 231 -27.54 10.51 -7.10
N VAL A 232 -26.70 11.15 -7.92
CA VAL A 232 -26.98 11.42 -9.34
C VAL A 232 -27.05 10.12 -10.15
N ASN A 233 -26.10 9.21 -9.93
CA ASN A 233 -26.06 7.93 -10.61
C ASN A 233 -27.20 7.00 -10.16
N LEU A 234 -27.53 7.00 -8.88
CA LEU A 234 -28.67 6.25 -8.34
C LEU A 234 -29.99 6.72 -8.95
N MET A 235 -30.25 8.03 -8.96
CA MET A 235 -31.46 8.58 -9.58
C MET A 235 -31.50 8.33 -11.09
N THR A 236 -30.36 8.42 -11.78
CA THR A 236 -30.27 8.12 -13.22
C THR A 236 -30.58 6.65 -13.49
N CYS A 237 -29.97 5.74 -12.73
CA CYS A 237 -30.19 4.30 -12.85
C CYS A 237 -31.62 3.91 -12.50
N MET A 238 -32.21 4.51 -11.46
CA MET A 238 -33.62 4.34 -11.10
C MET A 238 -34.54 4.75 -12.24
N GLY A 239 -34.28 5.92 -12.86
CA GLY A 239 -35.01 6.37 -14.03
C GLY A 239 -34.85 5.43 -15.23
N SER A 240 -33.65 4.90 -15.44
CA SER A 240 -33.34 3.93 -16.51
C SER A 240 -34.05 2.60 -16.31
N LEU A 241 -34.00 2.02 -15.11
CA LEU A 241 -34.72 0.79 -14.76
C LEU A 241 -36.23 0.96 -14.95
N ALA A 242 -36.79 2.10 -14.54
CA ALA A 242 -38.20 2.38 -14.72
C ALA A 242 -38.59 2.55 -16.19
N LEU A 243 -37.73 3.14 -17.03
CA LEU A 243 -37.96 3.22 -18.46
C LEU A 243 -37.92 1.84 -19.11
N ILE A 244 -36.93 1.01 -18.75
CA ILE A 244 -36.82 -0.38 -19.22
C ILE A 244 -38.07 -1.16 -18.82
N ALA A 245 -38.53 -1.08 -17.57
CA ALA A 245 -39.74 -1.78 -17.13
C ALA A 245 -41.00 -1.35 -17.89
N LYS A 246 -41.14 -0.06 -18.25
CA LYS A 246 -42.28 0.45 -19.03
C LYS A 246 -42.25 -0.01 -20.48
N ILE A 247 -41.07 -0.05 -21.09
CA ILE A 247 -40.92 -0.39 -22.51
C ILE A 247 -40.79 -1.92 -22.72
N ARG A 248 -40.27 -2.63 -21.70
CA ARG A 248 -40.01 -4.08 -21.66
C ARG A 248 -40.56 -4.66 -20.35
N PRO A 249 -41.89 -4.87 -20.24
CA PRO A 249 -42.56 -5.36 -19.03
C PRO A 249 -42.06 -6.68 -18.45
N GLN A 250 -41.35 -7.50 -19.22
CA GLN A 250 -40.69 -8.73 -18.72
C GLN A 250 -39.76 -8.46 -17.52
N PHE A 251 -39.21 -7.25 -17.40
CA PHE A 251 -38.34 -6.85 -16.29
C PHE A 251 -39.08 -6.16 -15.14
N MET A 252 -40.41 -5.98 -15.23
CA MET A 252 -41.21 -5.24 -14.25
C MET A 252 -41.04 -5.79 -12.83
N SER A 253 -41.11 -7.11 -12.67
CA SER A 253 -40.95 -7.77 -11.36
C SER A 253 -39.58 -7.48 -10.73
N SER A 254 -38.50 -7.66 -11.49
CA SER A 254 -37.12 -7.43 -11.02
C SER A 254 -36.89 -5.96 -10.66
N VAL A 255 -37.44 -5.03 -11.45
CA VAL A 255 -37.32 -3.59 -11.17
C VAL A 255 -38.07 -3.21 -9.89
N ILE A 256 -39.29 -3.70 -9.69
CA ILE A 256 -40.06 -3.40 -8.47
C ILE A 256 -39.36 -3.96 -7.23
N GLN A 257 -38.79 -5.16 -7.31
CA GLN A 257 -37.99 -5.73 -6.22
C GLN A 257 -36.74 -4.88 -5.92
N ALA A 258 -36.05 -4.38 -6.95
CA ALA A 258 -34.90 -3.50 -6.79
C ALA A 258 -35.27 -2.16 -6.12
N LEU A 259 -36.40 -1.56 -6.52
CA LEU A 259 -36.93 -0.33 -5.91
C LEU A 259 -37.35 -0.56 -4.45
N GLN A 260 -37.97 -1.70 -4.15
CA GLN A 260 -38.33 -2.09 -2.77
C GLN A 260 -37.08 -2.26 -1.91
N LYS A 261 -36.04 -2.94 -2.41
CA LYS A 261 -34.79 -3.12 -1.68
C LYS A 261 -34.14 -1.78 -1.35
N LEU A 262 -34.07 -0.85 -2.31
CA LEU A 262 -33.50 0.48 -2.09
C LEU A 262 -34.25 1.26 -0.99
N GLN A 263 -35.57 1.12 -0.90
CA GLN A 263 -36.35 1.80 0.14
C GLN A 263 -36.01 1.32 1.55
N HIS A 264 -35.70 0.03 1.72
CA HIS A 264 -35.32 -0.54 3.01
C HIS A 264 -33.85 -0.34 3.35
N ASP A 265 -32.99 -0.20 2.34
CA ASP A 265 -31.53 -0.14 2.47
C ASP A 265 -30.97 0.98 1.58
N LEU A 266 -31.09 2.22 2.05
CA LEU A 266 -30.56 3.39 1.38
C LEU A 266 -29.03 3.45 1.59
N PRO A 267 -28.24 3.78 0.54
CA PRO A 267 -26.80 3.86 0.67
C PRO A 267 -26.37 4.84 1.79
N PRO A 268 -25.52 4.41 2.74
CA PRO A 268 -25.14 5.22 3.91
C PRO A 268 -24.23 6.41 3.55
N THR A 269 -23.75 6.46 2.31
CA THR A 269 -22.87 7.52 1.79
C THR A 269 -23.62 8.79 1.37
N LEU A 270 -24.96 8.75 1.36
CA LEU A 270 -25.81 9.87 0.95
C LEU A 270 -26.07 10.82 2.13
N SER A 271 -25.91 12.12 1.89
CA SER A 271 -26.35 13.16 2.85
C SER A 271 -27.88 13.24 2.95
N ASP A 272 -28.41 13.80 4.04
CA ASP A 272 -29.87 13.93 4.26
C ASP A 272 -30.60 14.64 3.11
N SER A 273 -29.97 15.67 2.53
CA SER A 273 -30.50 16.39 1.36
C SER A 273 -30.58 15.50 0.11
N GLN A 274 -29.60 14.61 -0.07
CA GLN A 274 -29.56 13.65 -1.17
C GLN A 274 -30.54 12.49 -0.94
N VAL A 275 -30.66 12.00 0.29
CA VAL A 275 -31.66 10.99 0.67
C VAL A 275 -33.06 11.50 0.34
N THR A 276 -33.38 12.74 0.72
CA THR A 276 -34.66 13.38 0.41
C THR A 276 -34.91 13.45 -1.10
N SER A 277 -33.87 13.79 -1.87
CA SER A 277 -33.94 13.85 -3.34
C SER A 277 -34.18 12.47 -3.97
N VAL A 278 -33.48 11.44 -3.50
CA VAL A 278 -33.62 10.04 -3.94
C VAL A 278 -35.00 9.51 -3.59
N GLN A 279 -35.50 9.74 -2.37
CA GLN A 279 -36.84 9.33 -1.94
C GLN A 279 -37.94 10.03 -2.76
N LYS A 280 -37.79 11.32 -3.07
CA LYS A 280 -38.71 12.04 -3.96
C LYS A 280 -38.71 11.45 -5.37
N GLN A 281 -37.53 11.12 -5.91
CA GLN A 281 -37.41 10.48 -7.22
C GLN A 281 -38.00 9.06 -7.21
N LEU A 282 -37.81 8.30 -6.13
CA LEU A 282 -38.38 6.97 -5.93
C LEU A 282 -39.92 7.02 -5.89
N LYS A 283 -40.49 7.97 -5.14
CA LYS A 283 -41.95 8.21 -5.10
C LYS A 283 -42.50 8.51 -6.49
N LEU A 284 -41.86 9.43 -7.24
CA LEU A 284 -42.27 9.76 -8.61
C LEU A 284 -42.18 8.56 -9.55
N THR A 285 -41.13 7.75 -9.42
CA THR A 285 -40.89 6.57 -10.24
C THR A 285 -41.94 5.50 -9.99
N LEU A 286 -42.24 5.18 -8.73
CA LEU A 286 -43.27 4.23 -8.32
C LEU A 286 -44.68 4.66 -8.77
N LEU A 287 -45.03 5.95 -8.63
CA LEU A 287 -46.29 6.49 -9.17
C LEU A 287 -46.38 6.33 -10.69
N GLY A 288 -45.26 6.47 -11.39
CA GLY A 288 -45.18 6.28 -12.83
C GLY A 288 -45.31 4.82 -13.27
N LEU A 289 -44.83 3.87 -12.48
CA LEU A 289 -44.93 2.43 -12.75
C LEU A 289 -46.32 1.88 -12.41
N MET A 290 -46.96 2.39 -11.36
CA MET A 290 -48.32 1.97 -10.95
C MET A 290 -49.38 2.27 -12.01
N LYS A 291 -49.18 3.33 -12.81
CA LYS A 291 -50.06 3.69 -13.94
C LYS A 291 -49.91 2.77 -15.15
N HIS A 292 -48.88 1.92 -15.20
CA HIS A 292 -48.62 1.06 -16.35
C HIS A 292 -49.50 -0.20 -16.31
N PRO A 293 -50.06 -0.65 -17.46
CA PRO A 293 -50.90 -1.86 -17.53
C PRO A 293 -50.26 -3.12 -16.90
N SER A 294 -48.97 -3.33 -17.13
CA SER A 294 -48.23 -4.47 -16.55
C SER A 294 -47.82 -4.26 -15.08
N GLY A 295 -48.03 -3.07 -14.52
CA GLY A 295 -47.77 -2.75 -13.12
C GLY A 295 -48.94 -3.10 -12.19
N ILE A 296 -50.10 -3.48 -12.75
CA ILE A 296 -51.34 -3.76 -11.99
C ILE A 296 -51.18 -4.92 -11.02
N GLU A 297 -50.47 -5.98 -11.41
CA GLU A 297 -50.20 -7.15 -10.55
C GLU A 297 -49.42 -6.76 -9.29
N PHE A 298 -48.64 -5.69 -9.37
CA PHE A 298 -47.81 -5.17 -8.29
C PHE A 298 -48.41 -3.93 -7.61
N ALA A 299 -49.61 -3.49 -8.00
CA ALA A 299 -50.21 -2.24 -7.54
C ALA A 299 -50.39 -2.19 -6.02
N SER A 300 -50.73 -3.31 -5.38
CA SER A 300 -50.85 -3.40 -3.91
C SER A 300 -49.50 -3.24 -3.20
N THR A 301 -48.44 -3.84 -3.75
CA THR A 301 -47.06 -3.69 -3.24
C THR A 301 -46.57 -2.26 -3.43
N ILE A 302 -46.76 -1.68 -4.63
CA ILE A 302 -46.38 -0.30 -4.93
C ILE A 302 -47.14 0.69 -4.03
N ALA A 303 -48.42 0.47 -3.78
CA ALA A 303 -49.22 1.31 -2.88
C ALA A 303 -48.68 1.32 -1.44
N LYS A 304 -48.26 0.15 -0.90
CA LYS A 304 -47.62 0.05 0.42
C LYS A 304 -46.31 0.83 0.47
N LEU A 305 -45.47 0.71 -0.56
CA LEU A 305 -44.19 1.42 -0.66
C LEU A 305 -44.41 2.95 -0.74
N LEU A 306 -45.39 3.39 -1.54
CA LEU A 306 -45.77 4.79 -1.67
C LEU A 306 -46.29 5.39 -0.35
N ALA A 307 -47.09 4.63 0.42
CA ALA A 307 -47.57 5.07 1.73
C ALA A 307 -46.40 5.28 2.71
N GLN A 308 -45.43 4.36 2.72
CA GLN A 308 -44.21 4.48 3.54
C GLN A 308 -43.32 5.68 3.12
N LEU A 309 -43.38 6.12 1.86
CA LEU A 309 -42.70 7.32 1.36
C LEU A 309 -43.49 8.63 1.57
N GLY A 310 -44.61 8.59 2.32
CA GLY A 310 -45.44 9.77 2.59
C GLY A 310 -46.25 10.25 1.39
N ALA A 311 -46.63 9.36 0.46
CA ALA A 311 -47.61 9.70 -0.57
C ALA A 311 -49.00 9.89 0.03
N LYS A 312 -49.70 10.96 -0.37
CA LYS A 312 -51.07 11.21 0.10
C LYS A 312 -51.99 10.12 -0.46
N GLU A 313 -52.98 9.70 0.32
CA GLU A 313 -53.93 8.66 -0.08
C GLU A 313 -54.65 8.99 -1.40
N GLN A 314 -54.98 10.27 -1.61
CA GLN A 314 -55.55 10.76 -2.88
C GLN A 314 -54.59 10.62 -4.08
N GLU A 315 -53.27 10.75 -3.89
CA GLU A 315 -52.27 10.55 -4.95
C GLU A 315 -52.18 9.08 -5.36
N ILE A 316 -52.25 8.18 -4.37
CA ILE A 316 -52.23 6.73 -4.58
C ILE A 316 -53.51 6.29 -5.31
N ILE A 317 -54.68 6.72 -4.85
CA ILE A 317 -55.98 6.42 -5.48
C ILE A 317 -56.03 6.92 -6.94
N LYS A 318 -55.54 8.14 -7.20
CA LYS A 318 -55.51 8.72 -8.55
C LYS A 318 -54.59 7.97 -9.53
N ALA A 319 -53.51 7.38 -9.01
CA ALA A 319 -52.59 6.57 -9.80
C ALA A 319 -52.97 5.07 -9.83
N TYR A 320 -53.96 4.65 -9.02
CA TYR A 320 -54.42 3.28 -8.98
C TYR A 320 -55.19 2.93 -10.27
N PRO A 321 -54.97 1.74 -10.85
CA PRO A 321 -55.67 1.30 -12.06
C PRO A 321 -57.19 1.28 -11.86
N LYS A 322 -57.96 1.81 -12.82
CA LYS A 322 -59.43 1.77 -12.76
C LYS A 322 -59.93 0.32 -12.88
N PRO A 323 -61.04 -0.05 -12.20
CA PRO A 323 -61.56 -1.42 -12.22
C PRO A 323 -61.95 -1.94 -13.62
N GLU A 324 -62.29 -1.05 -14.55
CA GLU A 324 -62.55 -1.40 -15.96
C GLU A 324 -61.29 -1.83 -16.71
N ASP A 325 -60.15 -1.18 -16.47
CA ASP A 325 -58.86 -1.51 -17.08
C ASP A 325 -58.35 -2.87 -16.57
N VAL A 326 -58.53 -3.15 -15.27
CA VAL A 326 -58.20 -4.45 -14.66
C VAL A 326 -59.02 -5.58 -15.28
N ARG A 327 -60.31 -5.36 -15.56
CA ARG A 327 -61.17 -6.36 -16.24
C ARG A 327 -60.76 -6.58 -17.70
N ARG A 328 -60.41 -5.50 -18.42
CA ARG A 328 -59.96 -5.58 -19.82
C ARG A 328 -58.64 -6.36 -19.97
N ILE A 329 -57.72 -6.20 -19.01
CA ILE A 329 -56.41 -6.88 -19.01
C ILE A 329 -56.56 -8.35 -18.64
N LYS A 330 -57.37 -8.69 -17.62
CA LYS A 330 -57.68 -10.10 -17.30
C LYS A 330 -58.30 -10.85 -18.49
N LYS A 331 -59.20 -10.20 -19.23
CA LYS A 331 -59.80 -10.78 -20.45
C LYS A 331 -58.76 -11.03 -21.55
N ARG A 332 -57.84 -10.08 -21.79
CA ARG A 332 -56.75 -10.22 -22.77
C ARG A 332 -55.68 -11.24 -22.38
N GLN A 333 -55.30 -11.30 -21.09
CA GLN A 333 -54.39 -12.33 -20.58
C GLN A 333 -54.99 -13.74 -20.76
N GLN A 334 -56.31 -13.86 -20.58
CA GLN A 334 -57.02 -15.10 -20.82
C GLN A 334 -57.07 -15.46 -22.32
N GLU A 335 -57.30 -14.50 -23.21
CA GLU A 335 -57.22 -14.69 -24.67
C GLU A 335 -55.80 -15.05 -25.15
N ALA A 336 -54.75 -14.43 -24.59
CA ALA A 336 -53.35 -14.74 -24.89
C ALA A 336 -52.94 -16.14 -24.37
N ALA A 337 -53.40 -16.53 -23.18
CA ALA A 337 -53.19 -17.87 -22.65
C ALA A 337 -53.87 -18.94 -23.52
N ILE A 338 -55.08 -18.64 -24.04
CA ILE A 338 -55.80 -19.49 -24.99
C ILE A 338 -55.05 -19.58 -26.34
N ALA A 339 -54.47 -18.49 -26.84
CA ALA A 339 -53.68 -18.49 -28.08
C ALA A 339 -52.35 -19.27 -27.94
N ILE A 340 -51.68 -19.19 -26.80
CA ILE A 340 -50.46 -19.97 -26.48
C ILE A 340 -50.81 -21.45 -26.35
N ALA A 341 -51.93 -21.78 -25.71
CA ALA A 341 -52.45 -23.15 -25.64
C ALA A 341 -52.82 -23.71 -27.03
N ALA A 342 -53.45 -22.90 -27.88
CA ALA A 342 -53.82 -23.28 -29.25
C ALA A 342 -52.59 -23.49 -30.18
N LYS A 343 -51.50 -22.73 -29.98
CA LYS A 343 -50.22 -22.95 -30.70
C LYS A 343 -49.51 -24.22 -30.24
N ARG A 344 -49.65 -24.60 -28.97
CA ARG A 344 -49.15 -25.89 -28.44
C ARG A 344 -50.02 -27.08 -28.88
N ALA A 345 -51.29 -26.87 -29.17
CA ALA A 345 -52.23 -27.93 -29.56
C ALA A 345 -52.20 -28.33 -31.06
N LYS A 346 -51.42 -27.64 -31.92
CA LYS A 346 -51.38 -27.91 -33.37
C LYS A 346 -50.24 -28.85 -33.81
N ILE A 347 -49.36 -29.24 -32.90
CA ILE A 347 -48.32 -30.24 -33.12
C ILE A 347 -48.67 -31.40 -32.20
N ASP A 348 -49.38 -32.38 -32.76
CA ASP A 348 -49.56 -33.77 -32.30
C ASP A 348 -51.02 -34.21 -32.34
N THR A 349 -51.32 -35.07 -33.30
CA THR A 349 -52.34 -36.12 -33.20
C THR A 349 -52.18 -37.07 -34.39
N PRO A 350 -52.62 -38.34 -34.28
CA PRO A 350 -52.43 -39.29 -33.19
C PRO A 350 -52.23 -40.74 -33.74
N LEU A 351 -52.30 -41.77 -32.87
CA LEU A 351 -52.78 -43.17 -33.06
C LEU A 351 -51.91 -44.09 -32.18
N ILE A 352 -52.36 -44.94 -31.25
CA ILE A 352 -53.64 -45.52 -30.76
C ILE A 352 -53.32 -45.97 -29.32
N LEU A 353 -53.96 -45.47 -28.25
CA LEU A 353 -55.22 -45.88 -27.59
C LEU A 353 -55.24 -47.31 -27.02
N GLU A 354 -55.29 -47.35 -25.68
CA GLU A 354 -56.11 -48.15 -24.75
C GLU A 354 -55.37 -48.03 -23.39
N GLU A 355 -55.93 -47.75 -22.24
CA GLU A 355 -57.26 -47.54 -21.68
C GLU A 355 -56.93 -47.19 -20.21
N THR A 356 -57.54 -46.19 -19.58
CA THR A 356 -57.89 -46.26 -18.15
C THR A 356 -58.67 -45.03 -17.71
N GLU A 357 -59.63 -45.31 -16.84
CA GLU A 357 -60.84 -44.58 -16.56
C GLU A 357 -60.62 -43.30 -15.75
N ALA A 358 -61.65 -42.45 -15.85
CA ALA A 358 -61.84 -41.26 -15.05
C ALA A 358 -61.96 -41.58 -13.55
N VAL A 359 -61.33 -40.77 -12.69
CA VAL A 359 -61.81 -40.61 -11.31
C VAL A 359 -61.79 -39.14 -10.92
N ALA A 360 -62.93 -38.73 -10.40
CA ALA A 360 -63.30 -37.42 -9.94
C ALA A 360 -62.41 -36.86 -8.82
N SER A 361 -62.46 -35.55 -8.70
CA SER A 361 -62.05 -34.72 -7.57
C SER A 361 -62.34 -35.35 -6.19
N PRO A 362 -61.37 -35.35 -5.26
CA PRO A 362 -61.69 -35.42 -3.85
C PRO A 362 -61.98 -34.02 -3.30
N VAL A 363 -63.17 -33.93 -2.71
CA VAL A 363 -63.59 -33.00 -1.66
C VAL A 363 -62.49 -32.87 -0.58
N PRO A 364 -62.38 -31.72 0.13
CA PRO A 364 -61.33 -31.47 1.10
C PRO A 364 -61.36 -32.49 2.24
N ILE A 365 -60.24 -33.19 2.46
CA ILE A 365 -59.99 -33.95 3.70
C ILE A 365 -59.48 -32.95 4.75
N PRO A 366 -59.98 -32.97 6.00
CA PRO A 366 -59.60 -32.02 7.03
C PRO A 366 -58.11 -32.13 7.33
N LYS A 367 -57.37 -31.03 7.25
CA LYS A 367 -56.08 -30.94 7.92
C LYS A 367 -56.32 -31.17 9.41
N LEU A 368 -55.52 -32.05 10.03
CA LEU A 368 -55.37 -32.05 11.49
C LEU A 368 -55.10 -30.61 11.95
N PRO A 369 -55.65 -30.16 13.09
CA PRO A 369 -55.34 -28.85 13.62
C PRO A 369 -53.82 -28.73 13.78
N GLU A 370 -53.20 -27.86 12.99
CA GLU A 370 -51.89 -27.31 13.32
C GLU A 370 -52.01 -26.72 14.73
N LEU A 371 -51.07 -27.10 15.59
CA LEU A 371 -50.93 -26.68 16.99
C LEU A 371 -51.43 -25.23 17.19
N ILE A 372 -52.44 -25.12 18.05
CA ILE A 372 -53.08 -23.89 18.55
C ILE A 372 -52.09 -22.71 18.55
N GLU A 373 -52.35 -21.68 17.75
CA GLU A 373 -51.81 -20.35 18.02
C GLU A 373 -52.33 -19.95 19.40
N LEU A 374 -51.48 -20.00 20.44
CA LEU A 374 -51.84 -19.50 21.78
C LEU A 374 -52.09 -17.99 21.68
N SER A 375 -53.35 -17.62 21.47
CA SER A 375 -53.83 -16.25 21.52
C SER A 375 -53.90 -15.77 22.98
N GLU A 376 -53.82 -14.46 23.19
CA GLU A 376 -53.98 -13.77 24.48
C GLU A 376 -55.22 -14.28 25.26
N SER A 377 -56.29 -14.65 24.53
CA SER A 377 -57.49 -15.26 25.08
C SER A 377 -57.29 -16.66 25.68
N PHE A 378 -56.44 -17.50 25.07
CA PHE A 378 -56.19 -18.87 25.54
C PHE A 378 -55.43 -18.89 26.86
N ILE A 379 -54.48 -17.97 27.04
CA ILE A 379 -53.72 -17.85 28.29
C ILE A 379 -54.60 -17.25 29.38
N ALA A 380 -55.43 -16.24 29.06
CA ALA A 380 -56.35 -15.64 30.02
C ALA A 380 -57.42 -16.61 30.54
N GLU A 381 -57.90 -17.55 29.72
CA GLU A 381 -58.91 -18.55 30.12
C GLU A 381 -58.36 -19.68 31.01
N ARG A 382 -57.04 -19.87 31.08
CA ARG A 382 -56.39 -20.96 31.83
C ARG A 382 -55.49 -20.49 32.97
N LEU A 383 -55.22 -19.19 33.07
CA LEU A 383 -54.43 -18.60 34.15
C LEU A 383 -55.29 -18.43 35.40
N SER A 384 -55.28 -19.43 36.29
CA SER A 384 -55.84 -19.33 37.64
C SER A 384 -54.81 -18.75 38.61
N VAL A 385 -55.27 -18.25 39.76
CA VAL A 385 -54.39 -17.70 40.81
C VAL A 385 -53.39 -18.77 41.30
N GLU A 386 -53.83 -20.02 41.44
CA GLU A 386 -53.02 -21.17 41.87
C GLU A 386 -51.89 -21.47 40.87
N ILE A 387 -52.21 -21.51 39.57
CA ILE A 387 -51.23 -21.76 38.50
C ILE A 387 -50.25 -20.58 38.41
N ALA A 388 -50.72 -19.35 38.58
CA ALA A 388 -49.86 -18.18 38.60
C ALA A 388 -48.89 -18.22 39.80
N THR A 389 -49.34 -18.65 40.98
CA THR A 389 -48.47 -18.83 42.15
C THR A 389 -47.45 -19.95 41.98
N GLU A 390 -47.84 -21.10 41.43
CA GLU A 390 -46.89 -22.19 41.14
C GLU A 390 -45.83 -21.74 40.13
N LEU A 391 -46.22 -21.02 39.07
CA LEU A 391 -45.29 -20.49 38.08
C LEU A 391 -44.28 -19.51 38.71
N VAL A 392 -44.74 -18.66 39.63
CA VAL A 392 -43.87 -17.74 40.37
C VAL A 392 -42.93 -18.53 41.28
N MET A 393 -43.42 -19.53 42.01
CA MET A 393 -42.62 -20.38 42.90
C MET A 393 -41.54 -21.16 42.14
N ASP A 394 -41.84 -21.73 40.97
CA ASP A 394 -40.86 -22.40 40.11
C ASP A 394 -39.81 -21.43 39.55
N SER A 395 -40.21 -20.19 39.29
CA SER A 395 -39.31 -19.15 38.77
C SER A 395 -38.44 -18.46 39.83
N MET A 396 -38.77 -18.60 41.12
CA MET A 396 -38.02 -17.95 42.22
C MET A 396 -36.55 -18.36 42.27
N ALA A 397 -36.22 -19.58 41.85
CA ALA A 397 -34.83 -20.05 41.78
C ALA A 397 -33.96 -19.31 40.74
N TRP A 398 -34.60 -18.60 39.79
CA TRP A 398 -33.93 -17.89 38.69
C TRP A 398 -33.92 -16.37 38.87
N VAL A 399 -34.47 -15.88 39.98
CA VAL A 399 -34.51 -14.45 40.30
C VAL A 399 -33.16 -14.04 40.90
N PRO A 400 -32.49 -12.99 40.37
CA PRO A 400 -31.23 -12.51 40.92
C PRO A 400 -31.38 -12.00 42.36
N ASP A 401 -30.37 -12.23 43.21
CA ASP A 401 -30.36 -11.78 44.62
C ASP A 401 -30.38 -10.24 44.78
N THR A 402 -30.09 -9.50 43.72
CA THR A 402 -30.11 -8.03 43.70
C THR A 402 -30.95 -7.52 42.54
N MET A 403 -31.78 -6.50 42.83
CA MET A 403 -32.72 -5.95 41.86
C MET A 403 -31.98 -5.32 40.66
N THR A 404 -32.31 -5.78 39.46
CA THR A 404 -31.64 -5.30 38.23
C THR A 404 -32.15 -3.93 37.79
N THR A 405 -31.27 -3.13 37.21
CA THR A 405 -31.57 -1.77 36.73
C THR A 405 -32.59 -1.75 35.58
N ILE A 406 -32.67 -2.84 34.81
CA ILE A 406 -33.68 -3.01 33.75
C ILE A 406 -35.06 -3.22 34.37
N PHE A 407 -35.19 -4.09 35.38
CA PHE A 407 -36.44 -4.30 36.10
C PHE A 407 -36.90 -3.02 36.80
N GLN A 408 -35.99 -2.27 37.42
CA GLN A 408 -36.32 -0.99 38.06
C GLN A 408 -36.88 0.07 37.10
N ARG A 409 -36.48 0.02 35.82
CA ARG A 409 -36.92 0.98 34.80
C ARG A 409 -38.21 0.56 34.10
N GLU A 410 -38.46 -0.74 33.97
CA GLU A 410 -39.59 -1.29 33.19
C GLU A 410 -40.75 -1.77 34.06
N TYR A 411 -40.53 -1.95 35.37
CA TYR A 411 -41.58 -2.36 36.30
C TYR A 411 -42.61 -1.23 36.51
N GLN A 412 -43.85 -1.48 36.09
CA GLN A 412 -45.00 -0.64 36.40
C GLN A 412 -45.97 -1.43 37.31
N PRO A 413 -46.23 -0.97 38.54
CA PRO A 413 -47.17 -1.65 39.43
C PRO A 413 -48.59 -1.53 38.87
N THR A 414 -49.28 -2.66 38.70
CA THR A 414 -50.70 -2.68 38.30
C THR A 414 -51.55 -2.22 39.49
N SER A 415 -52.06 -0.99 39.45
CA SER A 415 -52.79 -0.35 40.54
C SER A 415 -54.28 -0.73 40.66
N THR A 416 -54.68 -1.91 40.17
CA THR A 416 -56.06 -2.39 40.21
C THR A 416 -56.19 -3.60 41.12
N THR A 417 -57.24 -3.64 41.95
CA THR A 417 -57.59 -4.77 42.83
C THR A 417 -58.46 -5.83 42.15
N ASP A 418 -58.81 -5.66 40.87
CA ASP A 418 -59.63 -6.61 40.12
C ASP A 418 -58.78 -7.75 39.54
N ILE A 419 -58.99 -8.96 40.06
CA ILE A 419 -58.27 -10.20 39.71
C ILE A 419 -58.40 -10.52 38.21
N ASN A 420 -59.55 -10.24 37.59
CA ASN A 420 -59.77 -10.56 36.18
C ASN A 420 -58.94 -9.65 35.26
N VAL A 421 -58.79 -8.37 35.63
CA VAL A 421 -57.96 -7.42 34.89
C VAL A 421 -56.48 -7.72 35.07
N GLN A 422 -56.07 -8.18 36.26
CA GLN A 422 -54.71 -8.64 36.51
C GLN A 422 -54.36 -9.88 35.68
N CYS A 423 -55.22 -10.90 35.66
CA CYS A 423 -55.02 -12.11 34.85
C CYS A 423 -54.95 -11.78 33.34
N GLN A 424 -55.80 -10.89 32.84
CA GLN A 424 -55.72 -10.46 31.43
C GLN A 424 -54.42 -9.70 31.11
N THR A 425 -53.96 -8.84 32.02
CA THR A 425 -52.71 -8.08 31.85
C THR A 425 -51.50 -9.02 31.83
N ILE A 426 -51.46 -9.99 32.75
CA ILE A 426 -50.39 -11.01 32.82
C ILE A 426 -50.42 -11.92 31.59
N ALA A 427 -51.61 -12.38 31.17
CA ALA A 427 -51.77 -13.19 29.97
C ALA A 427 -51.26 -12.47 28.71
N LYS A 428 -51.50 -11.16 28.61
CA LYS A 428 -51.01 -10.32 27.51
C LYS A 428 -49.48 -10.18 27.52
N LEU A 429 -48.88 -9.99 28.69
CA LEU A 429 -47.43 -9.90 28.84
C LEU A 429 -46.75 -11.23 28.52
N LEU A 430 -47.30 -12.36 28.98
CA LEU A 430 -46.82 -13.70 28.66
C LEU A 430 -46.95 -14.01 27.16
N ALA A 431 -48.08 -13.66 26.54
CA ALA A 431 -48.25 -13.81 25.08
C ALA A 431 -47.22 -12.98 24.30
N ALA A 432 -46.94 -11.75 24.73
CA ALA A 432 -45.93 -10.89 24.12
C ALA A 432 -44.51 -11.44 24.29
N GLN A 433 -44.16 -11.97 25.48
CA GLN A 433 -42.88 -12.61 25.73
C GLN A 433 -42.70 -13.90 24.94
N ILE A 434 -43.72 -14.75 24.84
CA ILE A 434 -43.68 -15.98 24.03
C ILE A 434 -43.50 -15.63 22.54
N LYS A 435 -44.15 -14.55 22.08
CA LYS A 435 -43.99 -14.03 20.72
C LYS A 435 -42.60 -13.45 20.47
N GLN A 436 -42.02 -12.74 21.45
CA GLN A 436 -40.63 -12.27 21.40
C GLN A 436 -39.60 -13.41 21.49
N ALA A 437 -39.85 -14.45 22.28
CA ALA A 437 -38.99 -15.64 22.37
C ALA A 437 -38.99 -16.42 21.06
N LYS A 438 -40.14 -16.53 20.38
CA LYS A 438 -40.21 -17.04 19.00
C LYS A 438 -39.45 -16.14 18.01
N ALA A 439 -39.50 -14.82 18.18
CA ALA A 439 -38.74 -13.88 17.34
C ALA A 439 -37.22 -13.92 17.61
N LYS A 440 -36.79 -14.18 18.86
CA LYS A 440 -35.38 -14.36 19.25
C LYS A 440 -34.75 -15.63 18.66
N LYS A 441 -35.56 -16.61 18.23
CA LYS A 441 -35.05 -17.75 17.44
C LYS A 441 -34.57 -17.35 16.04
N ASN A 442 -34.85 -16.12 15.59
CA ASN A 442 -34.45 -15.57 14.29
C ASN A 442 -33.55 -14.32 14.36
N LYS A 443 -32.94 -13.98 15.49
CA LYS A 443 -31.89 -12.94 15.56
C LYS A 443 -30.58 -13.53 16.06
N LYS A 444 -29.58 -13.55 15.17
CA LYS A 444 -28.29 -14.26 15.34
C LYS A 444 -27.26 -13.48 16.15
N ASP A 445 -27.54 -12.23 16.54
CA ASP A 445 -26.50 -11.33 17.06
C ASP A 445 -26.46 -11.23 18.60
N ALA A 446 -27.54 -11.56 19.32
CA ALA A 446 -27.53 -11.57 20.79
C ALA A 446 -26.96 -12.87 21.39
N LYS A 447 -26.77 -13.91 20.58
CA LYS A 447 -26.33 -15.24 21.04
C LYS A 447 -24.81 -15.30 21.29
N ASP A 448 -24.02 -14.43 20.66
CA ASP A 448 -22.55 -14.48 20.73
C ASP A 448 -22.01 -13.80 22.01
N GLU A 449 -22.75 -12.91 22.68
CA GLU A 449 -22.31 -12.28 23.94
C GLU A 449 -22.66 -13.12 25.17
N ASP A 450 -23.91 -13.57 25.30
CA ASP A 450 -24.36 -14.43 26.42
C ASP A 450 -23.60 -15.75 26.47
N ALA A 451 -23.34 -16.35 25.30
CA ALA A 451 -22.73 -17.67 25.26
C ALA A 451 -21.18 -17.59 25.35
N VAL A 452 -20.54 -16.45 25.07
CA VAL A 452 -19.12 -16.22 25.42
C VAL A 452 -18.98 -16.11 26.94
N MET A 453 -19.92 -15.44 27.61
CA MET A 453 -19.94 -15.37 29.07
C MET A 453 -20.13 -16.77 29.68
N GLU A 454 -20.97 -17.62 29.09
CA GLU A 454 -21.18 -19.00 29.52
C GLU A 454 -19.94 -19.90 29.39
N ASP A 455 -19.12 -19.72 28.34
CA ASP A 455 -17.86 -20.47 28.15
C ASP A 455 -16.76 -20.00 29.12
N LEU A 456 -16.71 -18.70 29.45
CA LEU A 456 -15.79 -18.16 30.48
C LEU A 456 -16.17 -18.63 31.89
N ILE A 457 -17.46 -18.85 32.15
CA ILE A 457 -17.95 -19.40 33.44
C ILE A 457 -17.58 -20.89 33.56
N LYS A 458 -17.61 -21.66 32.45
CA LYS A 458 -17.24 -23.09 32.45
C LYS A 458 -15.73 -23.33 32.47
N ASN A 459 -14.91 -22.42 31.94
CA ASN A 459 -13.45 -22.53 31.95
C ASN A 459 -12.78 -21.15 32.23
N PRO A 460 -12.53 -20.79 33.50
CA PRO A 460 -12.05 -19.47 33.88
C PRO A 460 -10.56 -19.19 33.53
N THR A 461 -9.83 -20.17 32.99
CA THR A 461 -8.42 -20.04 32.58
C THR A 461 -8.23 -19.58 31.13
N ILE A 462 -9.29 -19.47 30.33
CA ILE A 462 -9.22 -19.16 28.90
C ILE A 462 -9.50 -17.67 28.68
N SER A 463 -8.73 -17.01 27.82
CA SER A 463 -8.95 -15.59 27.50
C SER A 463 -10.22 -15.37 26.65
N VAL A 464 -10.84 -14.19 26.77
CA VAL A 464 -12.00 -13.78 25.93
C VAL A 464 -11.67 -13.88 24.43
N ALA A 465 -10.41 -13.69 24.05
CA ALA A 465 -9.93 -13.79 22.67
C ALA A 465 -9.84 -15.24 22.17
N GLU A 466 -9.44 -16.19 23.02
CA GLU A 466 -9.43 -17.62 22.69
C GLU A 466 -10.83 -18.21 22.61
N ALA A 467 -11.73 -17.87 23.54
CA ALA A 467 -13.12 -18.31 23.51
C ALA A 467 -13.83 -17.88 22.20
N LYS A 468 -13.55 -16.65 21.73
CA LYS A 468 -14.06 -16.15 20.43
C LYS A 468 -13.43 -16.86 19.22
N ARG A 469 -12.15 -17.27 19.30
CA ARG A 469 -11.46 -17.97 18.20
C ARG A 469 -11.90 -19.43 18.06
N GLU A 470 -12.07 -20.14 19.17
CA GLU A 470 -12.49 -21.55 19.18
C GLU A 470 -13.91 -21.70 18.61
N ARG A 471 -14.83 -20.81 19.01
CA ARG A 471 -16.19 -20.77 18.45
C ARG A 471 -16.25 -20.38 16.99
N LYS A 472 -15.36 -19.51 16.52
CA LYS A 472 -15.27 -19.20 15.08
C LYS A 472 -14.90 -20.46 14.29
N ARG A 473 -13.93 -21.23 14.77
CA ARG A 473 -13.54 -22.53 14.18
C ARG A 473 -14.67 -23.54 14.21
N GLU A 474 -15.45 -23.59 15.29
CA GLU A 474 -16.59 -24.50 15.42
C GLU A 474 -17.77 -24.12 14.50
N LYS A 475 -18.07 -22.83 14.40
CA LYS A 475 -19.08 -22.27 13.47
C LYS A 475 -18.71 -22.50 12.00
N ASP A 476 -17.43 -22.47 11.68
CA ASP A 476 -16.94 -22.78 10.34
C ASP A 476 -17.03 -24.30 10.05
N ARG A 477 -16.77 -25.17 11.04
CA ARG A 477 -17.00 -26.63 10.95
C ARG A 477 -18.47 -27.00 10.81
N GLU A 478 -19.38 -26.29 11.49
CA GLU A 478 -20.83 -26.50 11.37
C GLU A 478 -21.35 -26.10 9.98
N LYS A 479 -20.90 -24.95 9.45
CA LYS A 479 -21.24 -24.53 8.09
C LYS A 479 -20.74 -25.51 7.04
N GLU A 480 -19.56 -26.11 7.25
CA GLU A 480 -19.05 -27.16 6.36
C GLU A 480 -19.90 -28.43 6.42
N LYS A 481 -20.40 -28.81 7.61
CA LYS A 481 -21.33 -29.95 7.78
C LYS A 481 -22.70 -29.69 7.15
N GLU A 482 -23.27 -28.50 7.31
CA GLU A 482 -24.54 -28.13 6.65
C GLU A 482 -24.39 -28.08 5.13
N ALA A 483 -23.28 -27.56 4.62
CA ALA A 483 -22.98 -27.56 3.19
C ALA A 483 -22.89 -29.00 2.64
N LYS A 484 -22.18 -29.90 3.34
CA LYS A 484 -22.11 -31.33 2.99
C LYS A 484 -23.48 -32.02 3.03
N ALA A 485 -24.30 -31.77 4.05
CA ALA A 485 -25.63 -32.36 4.16
C ALA A 485 -26.59 -31.87 3.05
N SER A 486 -26.51 -30.59 2.69
CA SER A 486 -27.29 -30.02 1.58
C SER A 486 -26.90 -30.60 0.22
N LEU A 487 -25.60 -30.86 0.02
CA LEU A 487 -25.05 -31.49 -1.17
C LEU A 487 -25.47 -32.96 -1.28
N GLU A 488 -25.41 -33.73 -0.18
CA GLU A 488 -25.90 -35.12 -0.16
C GLU A 488 -27.41 -35.22 -0.40
N ALA A 489 -28.21 -34.28 0.15
CA ALA A 489 -29.64 -34.23 -0.09
C ALA A 489 -29.97 -33.89 -1.56
N HIS A 490 -29.21 -32.99 -2.16
CA HIS A 490 -29.37 -32.64 -3.57
C HIS A 490 -28.92 -33.78 -4.50
N GLU A 491 -27.86 -34.52 -4.13
CA GLU A 491 -27.36 -35.69 -4.86
C GLU A 491 -28.33 -36.87 -4.81
N LYS A 492 -28.97 -37.14 -3.65
CA LYS A 492 -30.06 -38.12 -3.52
C LYS A 492 -31.29 -37.76 -4.35
N SER A 493 -31.60 -36.47 -4.50
CA SER A 493 -32.70 -35.98 -5.34
C SER A 493 -32.40 -36.15 -6.84
N LEU A 494 -31.16 -35.86 -7.25
CA LEU A 494 -30.68 -36.06 -8.63
C LEU A 494 -30.56 -37.53 -9.02
N ALA A 495 -30.17 -38.42 -8.10
CA ALA A 495 -30.17 -39.86 -8.31
C ALA A 495 -31.59 -40.40 -8.56
N LYS A 496 -32.60 -39.90 -7.82
CA LYS A 496 -34.01 -40.22 -8.06
C LYS A 496 -34.53 -39.67 -9.41
N ALA A 497 -34.02 -38.51 -9.86
CA ALA A 497 -34.38 -37.95 -11.17
C ALA A 497 -33.75 -38.71 -12.35
N ARG A 498 -32.53 -39.24 -12.19
CA ARG A 498 -31.83 -40.06 -13.21
C ARG A 498 -32.53 -41.39 -13.51
N ASN A 499 -33.21 -41.98 -12.52
CA ASN A 499 -34.00 -43.21 -12.72
C ASN A 499 -35.29 -43.01 -13.55
N ARG A 500 -35.64 -41.77 -13.93
CA ARG A 500 -36.83 -41.45 -14.74
C ARG A 500 -36.55 -41.22 -16.23
N LEU A 501 -35.28 -41.26 -16.67
CA LEU A 501 -34.97 -41.25 -18.11
C LEU A 501 -34.88 -42.70 -18.60
N LYS A 502 -35.76 -43.10 -19.54
CA LYS A 502 -35.65 -44.40 -20.22
C LYS A 502 -34.31 -44.46 -20.96
N SER A 503 -33.32 -45.12 -20.35
CA SER A 503 -32.04 -45.42 -20.97
C SER A 503 -32.23 -46.49 -22.05
N LEU A 504 -31.53 -46.34 -23.17
CA LEU A 504 -31.30 -47.45 -24.09
C LEU A 504 -30.59 -48.55 -23.29
N LYS A 505 -31.20 -49.74 -23.19
CA LYS A 505 -30.75 -50.91 -22.40
C LYS A 505 -29.48 -51.57 -22.97
N LEU A 506 -28.43 -50.79 -23.24
CA LEU A 506 -27.12 -51.28 -23.70
C LEU A 506 -26.42 -52.19 -22.67
N SER A 507 -26.82 -52.10 -21.40
CA SER A 507 -26.35 -52.97 -20.31
C SER A 507 -26.88 -54.41 -20.39
N GLU A 508 -27.94 -54.65 -21.16
CA GLU A 508 -28.48 -56.01 -21.38
C GLU A 508 -27.76 -56.73 -22.53
N VAL A 509 -26.99 -56.01 -23.37
CA VAL A 509 -26.32 -56.54 -24.57
C VAL A 509 -24.79 -56.55 -24.45
N THR A 510 -24.22 -55.87 -23.45
CA THR A 510 -22.76 -55.76 -23.28
C THR A 510 -22.30 -56.24 -21.89
N LYS A 511 -21.19 -57.00 -21.84
CA LYS A 511 -20.56 -57.38 -20.57
C LYS A 511 -19.91 -56.13 -19.94
N PRO A 512 -20.16 -55.82 -18.67
CA PRO A 512 -19.50 -54.69 -18.01
C PRO A 512 -17.99 -54.95 -17.92
N LEU A 513 -17.18 -54.01 -18.39
CA LEU A 513 -15.72 -54.10 -18.24
C LEU A 513 -15.33 -54.18 -16.75
N THR A 514 -14.28 -54.96 -16.47
CA THR A 514 -13.63 -54.99 -15.16
C THR A 514 -13.14 -53.59 -14.77
N LYS A 515 -13.09 -53.30 -13.46
CA LYS A 515 -12.63 -52.00 -12.96
C LYS A 515 -11.22 -51.68 -13.44
N GLU A 516 -10.31 -52.64 -13.38
CA GLU A 516 -8.95 -52.54 -13.90
C GLU A 516 -8.93 -52.31 -15.42
N GLY A 517 -9.75 -53.03 -16.19
CA GLY A 517 -9.85 -52.82 -17.63
C GLY A 517 -10.32 -51.40 -18.00
N LYS A 518 -11.26 -50.84 -17.23
CA LYS A 518 -11.71 -49.46 -17.40
C LYS A 518 -10.61 -48.45 -17.08
N GLU A 519 -9.89 -48.65 -15.98
CA GLU A 519 -8.80 -47.77 -15.54
C GLU A 519 -7.64 -47.78 -16.55
N THR A 520 -7.24 -48.96 -17.04
CA THR A 520 -6.20 -49.10 -18.07
C THR A 520 -6.61 -48.44 -19.38
N MET A 521 -7.83 -48.67 -19.87
CA MET A 521 -8.32 -48.04 -21.11
C MET A 521 -8.43 -46.51 -20.99
N LEU A 522 -8.83 -46.02 -19.81
CA LEU A 522 -8.91 -44.60 -19.51
C LEU A 522 -7.51 -43.95 -19.54
N LEU A 523 -6.52 -44.59 -18.90
CA LEU A 523 -5.14 -44.10 -18.86
C LEU A 523 -4.50 -44.14 -20.26
N MET A 524 -4.76 -45.19 -21.06
CA MET A 524 -4.37 -45.26 -22.47
C MET A 524 -4.98 -44.12 -23.30
N ALA A 525 -6.25 -43.76 -23.06
CA ALA A 525 -6.90 -42.65 -23.76
C ALA A 525 -6.28 -41.30 -23.38
N VAL A 526 -6.03 -41.06 -22.10
CA VAL A 526 -5.37 -39.82 -21.63
C VAL A 526 -3.95 -39.72 -22.18
N ASN A 527 -3.16 -40.79 -22.15
CA ASN A 527 -1.81 -40.81 -22.71
C ASN A 527 -1.79 -40.52 -24.21
N ARG A 528 -2.78 -41.02 -24.97
CA ARG A 528 -2.92 -40.66 -26.40
C ARG A 528 -3.17 -39.17 -26.59
N ILE A 529 -4.00 -38.55 -25.75
CA ILE A 529 -4.26 -37.10 -25.80
C ILE A 529 -3.00 -36.31 -25.39
N LEU A 530 -2.26 -36.77 -24.36
CA LEU A 530 -1.01 -36.16 -23.93
C LEU A 530 0.04 -36.20 -25.05
N LEU A 531 0.23 -37.33 -25.73
CA LEU A 531 1.21 -37.47 -26.82
C LEU A 531 0.81 -36.73 -28.11
N ALA A 532 -0.45 -36.33 -28.27
CA ALA A 532 -0.94 -35.62 -29.46
C ALA A 532 -0.56 -34.12 -29.53
N GLU A 533 0.36 -33.65 -28.67
CA GLU A 533 0.78 -32.24 -28.57
C GLU A 533 1.17 -31.62 -29.92
N LYS A 534 2.16 -32.19 -30.61
CA LYS A 534 2.68 -31.65 -31.87
C LYS A 534 1.61 -31.64 -32.97
N VAL A 535 0.78 -32.68 -33.02
CA VAL A 535 -0.30 -32.81 -34.01
C VAL A 535 -1.41 -31.79 -33.74
N ALA A 536 -1.76 -31.55 -32.46
CA ALA A 536 -2.75 -30.57 -32.08
C ALA A 536 -2.31 -29.13 -32.35
N VAL A 537 -1.01 -28.84 -32.23
CA VAL A 537 -0.42 -27.54 -32.61
C VAL A 537 -0.52 -27.34 -34.11
N LEU A 538 -0.09 -28.31 -34.93
CA LEU A 538 -0.17 -28.24 -36.39
C LEU A 538 -1.63 -28.12 -36.89
N GLY A 539 -2.57 -28.80 -36.22
CA GLY A 539 -3.99 -28.77 -36.55
C GLY A 539 -4.76 -27.58 -35.98
N GLY A 540 -4.12 -26.65 -35.26
CA GLY A 540 -4.77 -25.46 -34.68
C GLY A 540 -5.76 -25.74 -33.54
N VAL A 541 -5.77 -26.96 -32.97
CA VAL A 541 -6.71 -27.40 -31.91
C VAL A 541 -6.04 -27.51 -30.53
N SER A 542 -4.83 -26.95 -30.38
CA SER A 542 -4.06 -26.99 -29.12
C SER A 542 -4.84 -26.47 -27.91
N ALA A 543 -5.56 -25.35 -28.06
CA ALA A 543 -6.37 -24.78 -26.98
C ALA A 543 -7.49 -25.73 -26.49
N VAL A 544 -8.10 -26.48 -27.42
CA VAL A 544 -9.14 -27.47 -27.10
C VAL A 544 -8.54 -28.67 -26.38
N ARG A 545 -7.37 -29.15 -26.85
CA ARG A 545 -6.62 -30.23 -26.18
C ARG A 545 -6.26 -29.83 -24.75
N SER A 546 -5.71 -28.64 -24.55
CA SER A 546 -5.36 -28.15 -23.22
C SER A 546 -6.58 -28.10 -22.31
N LYS A 547 -7.71 -27.57 -22.78
CA LYS A 547 -8.96 -27.53 -22.01
C LYS A 547 -9.48 -28.92 -21.64
N ILE A 548 -9.37 -29.90 -22.54
CA ILE A 548 -9.75 -31.29 -22.26
C ILE A 548 -8.84 -31.84 -21.14
N LEU A 549 -7.53 -31.67 -21.26
CA LEU A 549 -6.56 -32.18 -20.29
C LEU A 549 -6.74 -31.54 -18.90
N THR A 550 -6.93 -30.21 -18.82
CA THR A 550 -7.13 -29.51 -17.55
C THR A 550 -8.44 -29.93 -16.87
N THR A 551 -9.51 -30.11 -17.64
CA THR A 551 -10.80 -30.60 -17.11
C THR A 551 -10.68 -32.05 -16.62
N LEU A 552 -10.01 -32.92 -17.38
CA LEU A 552 -9.77 -34.31 -16.99
C LEU A 552 -8.93 -34.36 -15.71
N ALA A 553 -7.85 -33.61 -15.64
CA ALA A 553 -6.99 -33.55 -14.47
C ALA A 553 -7.75 -33.02 -13.24
N ALA A 554 -8.59 -31.99 -13.38
CA ALA A 554 -9.34 -31.44 -12.25
C ALA A 554 -10.46 -32.36 -11.72
N THR A 555 -11.02 -33.23 -12.57
CA THR A 555 -12.29 -33.92 -12.26
C THR A 555 -12.23 -35.46 -12.21
N PHE A 556 -11.17 -36.08 -12.75
CA PHE A 556 -11.04 -37.54 -12.80
C PHE A 556 -10.15 -38.10 -11.66
N ASN A 557 -9.87 -39.41 -11.71
CA ASN A 557 -9.19 -40.16 -10.66
C ASN A 557 -7.73 -39.69 -10.41
N PRO A 558 -7.15 -40.01 -9.24
CA PRO A 558 -5.78 -39.63 -8.88
C PRO A 558 -4.71 -40.09 -9.88
N TYR A 559 -4.89 -41.25 -10.51
CA TYR A 559 -3.95 -41.76 -11.51
C TYR A 559 -3.87 -40.90 -12.77
N ILE A 560 -4.99 -40.28 -13.20
CA ILE A 560 -4.97 -39.30 -14.29
C ILE A 560 -4.26 -38.02 -13.84
N LYS A 561 -4.52 -37.54 -12.61
CA LYS A 561 -3.83 -36.37 -12.06
C LYS A 561 -2.32 -36.57 -12.09
N GLU A 562 -1.86 -37.73 -11.66
CA GLU A 562 -0.44 -38.11 -11.65
C GLU A 562 0.14 -38.19 -13.07
N ALA A 563 -0.56 -38.80 -14.03
CA ALA A 563 -0.10 -38.87 -15.42
C ALA A 563 0.01 -37.48 -16.08
N VAL A 564 -0.96 -36.59 -15.84
CA VAL A 564 -0.92 -35.21 -16.36
C VAL A 564 0.17 -34.40 -15.65
N LEU A 565 0.33 -34.58 -14.34
CA LEU A 565 1.38 -33.93 -13.57
C LEU A 565 2.77 -34.35 -14.05
N HIS A 566 3.03 -35.66 -14.22
CA HIS A 566 4.29 -36.18 -14.74
C HIS A 566 4.61 -35.58 -16.11
N TYR A 567 3.61 -35.54 -17.01
CA TYR A 567 3.78 -34.94 -18.32
C TYR A 567 4.10 -33.44 -18.25
N ILE A 568 3.53 -32.69 -17.30
CA ILE A 568 3.89 -31.28 -17.08
C ILE A 568 5.32 -31.16 -16.54
N THR A 569 5.69 -31.97 -15.55
CA THR A 569 7.01 -31.89 -14.89
C THR A 569 8.16 -32.34 -15.79
N ASP A 570 7.91 -33.23 -16.76
CA ASP A 570 8.90 -33.64 -17.76
C ASP A 570 9.43 -32.48 -18.63
N ASP A 571 8.59 -31.48 -18.90
CA ASP A 571 8.96 -30.27 -19.65
C ASP A 571 8.21 -29.05 -19.10
N MET A 572 8.60 -28.64 -17.89
CA MET A 572 7.96 -27.52 -17.19
C MET A 572 8.05 -26.20 -17.99
N ARG A 573 9.08 -26.04 -18.82
CA ARG A 573 9.32 -24.81 -19.58
C ARG A 573 8.25 -24.58 -20.65
N ASN A 574 7.96 -25.59 -21.46
CA ASN A 574 6.99 -25.45 -22.54
C ASN A 574 5.55 -25.76 -22.10
N ARG A 575 5.37 -26.45 -20.98
CA ARG A 575 4.05 -26.92 -20.51
C ARG A 575 3.48 -26.17 -19.32
N LEU A 576 4.13 -25.07 -18.89
CA LEU A 576 3.62 -24.23 -17.81
C LEU A 576 2.20 -23.69 -18.08
N ASP A 577 1.89 -23.36 -19.34
CA ASP A 577 0.55 -22.87 -19.71
C ASP A 577 -0.54 -23.91 -19.45
N LEU A 578 -0.21 -25.20 -19.59
CA LEU A 578 -1.10 -26.31 -19.24
C LEU A 578 -1.28 -26.43 -17.72
N ALA A 579 -0.19 -26.25 -16.95
CA ALA A 579 -0.21 -26.25 -15.50
C ALA A 579 -1.04 -25.09 -14.93
N LEU A 580 -0.86 -23.88 -15.47
CA LEU A 580 -1.66 -22.70 -15.13
C LEU A 580 -3.13 -22.91 -15.51
N GLY A 581 -3.39 -23.46 -16.70
CA GLY A 581 -4.75 -23.84 -17.10
C GLY A 581 -5.41 -24.82 -16.11
N TRP A 582 -4.65 -25.79 -15.59
CA TRP A 582 -5.16 -26.71 -14.56
C TRP A 582 -5.39 -26.00 -13.22
N LEU A 583 -4.48 -25.12 -12.78
CA LEU A 583 -4.68 -24.28 -11.59
C LEU A 583 -5.94 -23.41 -11.70
N TYR A 584 -6.22 -22.82 -12.86
CA TYR A 584 -7.43 -22.04 -13.10
C TYR A 584 -8.70 -22.90 -13.03
N GLU A 585 -8.68 -24.13 -13.53
CA GLU A 585 -9.81 -25.05 -13.43
C GLU A 585 -10.04 -25.50 -11.97
N GLU A 586 -8.98 -25.85 -11.22
CA GLU A 586 -9.09 -26.18 -9.79
C GLU A 586 -9.56 -24.96 -8.97
N TYR A 587 -9.15 -23.74 -9.33
CA TYR A 587 -9.68 -22.51 -8.73
C TYR A 587 -11.16 -22.28 -9.07
N ALA A 588 -11.59 -22.56 -10.30
CA ALA A 588 -12.99 -22.47 -10.69
C ALA A 588 -13.85 -23.47 -9.91
N LEU A 589 -13.32 -24.66 -9.60
CA LEU A 589 -13.97 -25.62 -8.71
C LEU A 589 -14.00 -25.12 -7.25
N LEU A 590 -12.92 -24.49 -6.77
CA LEU A 590 -12.85 -23.89 -5.43
C LEU A 590 -13.90 -22.80 -5.22
N GLN A 591 -14.07 -21.91 -6.20
CA GLN A 591 -15.06 -20.82 -6.15
C GLN A 591 -16.50 -21.29 -6.47
N GLY A 592 -16.67 -22.55 -6.88
CA GLY A 592 -17.97 -23.09 -7.27
C GLY A 592 -18.48 -22.61 -8.64
N PHE A 593 -17.64 -22.02 -9.48
CA PHE A 593 -17.97 -21.65 -10.85
C PHE A 593 -18.22 -22.87 -11.75
N GLN A 594 -17.63 -24.02 -11.40
CA GLN A 594 -17.83 -25.30 -12.06
C GLN A 594 -18.26 -26.39 -11.09
N ARG A 595 -19.03 -27.36 -11.58
CA ARG A 595 -19.49 -28.52 -10.79
C ARG A 595 -18.49 -29.66 -10.92
N ARG A 596 -18.05 -30.23 -9.79
CA ARG A 596 -17.26 -31.48 -9.79
C ARG A 596 -18.12 -32.62 -10.38
N THR A 597 -17.64 -33.27 -11.43
CA THR A 597 -18.25 -34.50 -11.94
C THR A 597 -17.99 -35.66 -10.98
N THR A 598 -19.00 -36.50 -10.74
CA THR A 598 -19.04 -37.61 -9.78
C THR A 598 -18.17 -38.82 -10.17
N LEU A 599 -17.05 -38.60 -10.89
CA LEU A 599 -16.20 -39.67 -11.43
C LEU A 599 -15.01 -40.00 -10.52
N SER A 600 -14.76 -39.22 -9.46
CA SER A 600 -13.73 -39.52 -8.47
C SER A 600 -14.23 -40.59 -7.48
N THR A 601 -13.46 -41.67 -7.32
CA THR A 601 -13.82 -42.88 -6.58
C THR A 601 -13.44 -42.87 -5.09
N LYS A 602 -12.95 -41.74 -4.55
CA LYS A 602 -12.56 -41.58 -3.14
C LYS A 602 -13.26 -40.39 -2.48
N PRO A 603 -13.50 -40.42 -1.15
CA PRO A 603 -14.10 -39.32 -0.41
C PRO A 603 -13.31 -38.03 -0.63
N GLN A 604 -14.04 -36.98 -0.99
CA GLN A 604 -13.54 -35.74 -1.60
C GLN A 604 -12.47 -35.04 -0.75
N GLU A 605 -11.24 -34.93 -1.27
CA GLU A 605 -10.33 -33.86 -0.86
C GLU A 605 -11.04 -32.52 -1.05
N ALA A 606 -11.03 -31.68 -0.03
CA ALA A 606 -11.73 -30.41 -0.10
C ALA A 606 -11.14 -29.56 -1.25
N PRO A 607 -11.96 -28.81 -2.01
CA PRO A 607 -11.46 -28.03 -3.16
C PRO A 607 -10.27 -27.12 -2.87
N HIS A 608 -10.19 -26.58 -1.65
CA HIS A 608 -9.07 -25.75 -1.22
C HIS A 608 -7.77 -26.56 -1.05
N GLN A 609 -7.86 -27.80 -0.57
CA GLN A 609 -6.72 -28.70 -0.43
C GLN A 609 -6.20 -29.15 -1.79
N ALA A 610 -7.10 -29.49 -2.73
CA ALA A 610 -6.71 -29.88 -4.08
C ALA A 610 -5.98 -28.76 -4.83
N TYR A 611 -6.49 -27.52 -4.76
CA TYR A 611 -5.83 -26.35 -5.34
C TYR A 611 -4.47 -26.09 -4.68
N ASN A 612 -4.43 -26.09 -3.35
CA ASN A 612 -3.20 -25.84 -2.59
C ASN A 612 -2.12 -26.89 -2.87
N PHE A 613 -2.51 -28.16 -2.89
CA PHE A 613 -1.62 -29.27 -3.21
C PHE A 613 -1.03 -29.08 -4.61
N LEU A 614 -1.86 -28.86 -5.63
CA LEU A 614 -1.37 -28.63 -7.00
C LEU A 614 -0.40 -27.45 -7.08
N LEU A 615 -0.75 -26.31 -6.46
CA LEU A 615 0.11 -25.12 -6.46
C LEU A 615 1.46 -25.42 -5.80
N CYS A 616 1.47 -26.03 -4.61
CA CYS A 616 2.71 -26.35 -3.90
C CYS A 616 3.54 -27.40 -4.65
N THR A 617 2.91 -28.41 -5.25
CA THR A 617 3.61 -29.40 -6.07
C THR A 617 4.26 -28.77 -7.30
N LEU A 618 3.61 -27.80 -7.94
CA LEU A 618 4.21 -27.05 -9.05
C LEU A 618 5.38 -26.18 -8.58
N VAL A 619 5.28 -25.54 -7.42
CA VAL A 619 6.40 -24.80 -6.81
C VAL A 619 7.59 -25.74 -6.56
N SER A 620 7.37 -26.88 -5.91
CA SER A 620 8.41 -27.88 -5.67
C SER A 620 8.99 -28.47 -6.96
N ALA A 621 8.16 -28.67 -8.00
CA ALA A 621 8.64 -29.17 -9.28
C ALA A 621 9.50 -28.14 -10.02
N ILE A 622 9.13 -26.85 -9.97
CA ILE A 622 9.97 -25.76 -10.49
C ILE A 622 11.28 -25.69 -9.71
N ASP A 623 11.25 -25.97 -8.41
CA ASP A 623 12.43 -25.98 -7.54
C ASP A 623 13.53 -26.93 -8.02
N LEU A 624 13.14 -28.06 -8.62
CA LEU A 624 14.04 -29.08 -9.17
C LEU A 624 14.64 -28.69 -10.54
N VAL A 625 14.12 -27.65 -11.21
CA VAL A 625 14.62 -27.18 -12.50
C VAL A 625 15.94 -26.42 -12.31
N GLN A 626 16.98 -26.81 -13.04
CA GLN A 626 18.29 -26.17 -12.96
C GLN A 626 18.42 -24.97 -13.91
N GLY A 627 19.15 -23.93 -13.49
CA GLY A 627 19.52 -22.77 -14.33
C GLY A 627 18.53 -21.60 -14.29
N LYS A 628 18.70 -20.65 -15.22
CA LYS A 628 17.95 -19.37 -15.28
C LYS A 628 16.47 -19.53 -15.62
N ASP A 629 16.08 -20.66 -16.21
CA ASP A 629 14.68 -20.93 -16.54
C ASP A 629 13.81 -21.08 -15.29
N ARG A 630 14.39 -21.59 -14.19
CA ARG A 630 13.70 -21.74 -12.90
C ARG A 630 13.08 -20.44 -12.41
N ASP A 631 13.86 -19.37 -12.39
CA ASP A 631 13.41 -18.08 -11.87
C ASP A 631 12.28 -17.52 -12.76
N THR A 632 12.42 -17.64 -14.08
CA THR A 632 11.39 -17.21 -15.03
C THR A 632 10.07 -17.97 -14.82
N LEU A 633 10.14 -19.28 -14.59
CA LEU A 633 8.96 -20.12 -14.32
C LEU A 633 8.31 -19.78 -12.98
N LEU A 634 9.11 -19.50 -11.95
CA LEU A 634 8.62 -19.07 -10.64
C LEU A 634 7.87 -17.73 -10.74
N TYR A 635 8.44 -16.76 -11.47
CA TYR A 635 7.78 -15.47 -11.74
C TYR A 635 6.43 -15.65 -12.41
N ARG A 636 6.37 -16.46 -13.47
CA ARG A 636 5.13 -16.72 -14.19
C ARG A 636 4.11 -17.40 -13.30
N LEU A 637 4.49 -18.42 -12.54
CA LEU A 637 3.57 -19.14 -11.64
C LEU A 637 2.95 -18.20 -10.59
N TYR A 638 3.77 -17.45 -9.85
CA TYR A 638 3.26 -16.58 -8.77
C TYR A 638 2.51 -15.34 -9.27
N LEU A 639 2.83 -14.82 -10.47
CA LEU A 639 2.12 -13.66 -11.04
C LEU A 639 0.86 -14.04 -11.82
N GLU A 640 0.82 -15.21 -12.46
CA GLU A 640 -0.33 -15.67 -13.26
C GLU A 640 -1.31 -16.55 -12.47
N ALA A 641 -0.92 -17.15 -11.34
CA ALA A 641 -1.85 -17.98 -10.55
C ALA A 641 -3.09 -17.19 -10.07
N PRO A 642 -4.29 -17.80 -10.03
CA PRO A 642 -5.51 -17.09 -9.63
C PRO A 642 -5.49 -16.70 -8.13
N LEU A 643 -4.97 -17.57 -7.27
CA LEU A 643 -4.89 -17.36 -5.82
C LEU A 643 -3.56 -17.87 -5.27
N ILE A 644 -2.88 -17.08 -4.45
CA ILE A 644 -1.69 -17.55 -3.70
C ILE A 644 -2.14 -18.00 -2.31
N THR A 645 -1.88 -19.26 -1.96
CA THR A 645 -2.17 -19.87 -0.66
C THR A 645 -1.09 -19.54 0.36
N GLU A 646 -1.38 -19.72 1.65
CA GLU A 646 -0.41 -19.44 2.72
C GLU A 646 0.83 -20.36 2.62
N ASP A 647 0.62 -21.64 2.34
CA ASP A 647 1.72 -22.60 2.12
C ASP A 647 2.62 -22.20 0.94
N ALA A 648 2.04 -21.67 -0.13
CA ALA A 648 2.82 -21.15 -1.25
C ALA A 648 3.59 -19.87 -0.89
N VAL A 649 3.09 -19.05 0.03
CA VAL A 649 3.86 -17.90 0.57
C VAL A 649 5.03 -18.39 1.41
N GLU A 650 4.82 -19.38 2.28
CA GLU A 650 5.90 -19.93 3.10
C GLU A 650 6.95 -20.63 2.22
N ALA A 651 6.54 -21.36 1.18
CA ALA A 651 7.46 -21.92 0.20
C ALA A 651 8.30 -20.83 -0.49
N LEU A 652 7.68 -19.72 -0.90
CA LEU A 652 8.40 -18.60 -1.51
C LEU A 652 9.40 -17.97 -0.54
N LYS A 653 9.00 -17.81 0.73
CA LYS A 653 9.84 -17.28 1.81
C LYS A 653 11.07 -18.14 2.04
N MET A 654 10.91 -19.46 2.06
CA MET A 654 12.05 -20.39 2.19
C MET A 654 12.97 -20.31 0.96
N VAL A 655 12.40 -20.21 -0.25
CA VAL A 655 13.19 -20.07 -1.49
C VAL A 655 13.94 -18.73 -1.54
N SER A 656 13.39 -17.65 -0.97
CA SER A 656 14.06 -16.34 -0.90
C SER A 656 15.09 -16.20 0.22
N SER A 657 15.12 -17.12 1.18
CA SER A 657 16.17 -17.18 2.22
C SER A 657 17.45 -17.89 1.77
N ASP A 658 17.44 -18.59 0.63
CA ASP A 658 18.59 -19.35 0.14
C ASP A 658 19.39 -18.56 -0.91
N GLU A 659 20.62 -18.19 -0.57
CA GLU A 659 21.52 -17.42 -1.46
C GLU A 659 21.91 -18.21 -2.72
N THR A 660 21.99 -19.54 -2.63
CA THR A 660 22.36 -20.39 -3.78
C THR A 660 21.34 -20.31 -4.92
N ARG A 661 20.13 -19.83 -4.60
CA ARG A 661 19.01 -19.67 -5.51
C ARG A 661 19.03 -18.34 -6.26
N GLY A 662 19.97 -17.45 -5.93
CA GLY A 662 20.06 -16.09 -6.48
C GLY A 662 19.04 -15.15 -5.84
N LEU A 663 19.18 -13.86 -6.13
CA LEU A 663 18.36 -12.79 -5.53
C LEU A 663 17.03 -12.55 -6.27
N ALA A 664 16.75 -13.31 -7.32
CA ALA A 664 15.54 -13.17 -8.14
C ALA A 664 14.21 -13.38 -7.37
N PRO A 665 14.09 -14.31 -6.40
CA PRO A 665 12.88 -14.47 -5.59
C PRO A 665 12.52 -13.23 -4.74
N LEU A 666 13.52 -12.47 -4.25
CA LEU A 666 13.28 -11.22 -3.53
C LEU A 666 12.65 -10.16 -4.44
N GLN A 667 13.13 -10.08 -5.68
CA GLN A 667 12.54 -9.21 -6.69
C GLN A 667 11.12 -9.65 -7.05
N LEU A 668 10.82 -10.96 -7.04
CA LEU A 668 9.47 -11.48 -7.24
C LEU A 668 8.55 -11.03 -6.10
N LEU A 669 8.99 -11.12 -4.84
CA LEU A 669 8.22 -10.64 -3.69
C LEU A 669 7.86 -9.15 -3.83
N LYS A 670 8.81 -8.31 -4.27
CA LYS A 670 8.51 -6.90 -4.59
C LYS A 670 7.43 -6.77 -5.67
N GLU A 671 7.56 -7.49 -6.79
CA GLU A 671 6.56 -7.45 -7.87
C GLU A 671 5.19 -7.96 -7.39
N MET A 672 5.14 -8.93 -6.47
CA MET A 672 3.91 -9.41 -5.87
C MET A 672 3.23 -8.37 -4.98
N VAL A 673 3.99 -7.59 -4.20
CA VAL A 673 3.45 -6.44 -3.45
C VAL A 673 2.78 -5.46 -4.41
N ILE A 674 3.38 -5.20 -5.57
CA ILE A 674 2.90 -4.21 -6.55
C ILE A 674 1.69 -4.73 -7.35
N ARG A 675 1.75 -5.98 -7.83
CA ARG A 675 0.77 -6.53 -8.78
C ARG A 675 -0.42 -7.21 -8.10
N ARG A 676 -0.37 -7.47 -6.79
CA ARG A 676 -1.43 -8.13 -6.02
C ARG A 676 -1.83 -7.31 -4.77
N PRO A 677 -2.53 -6.18 -4.92
CA PRO A 677 -2.87 -5.28 -3.81
C PRO A 677 -3.71 -5.94 -2.71
N THR A 678 -4.56 -6.92 -3.04
CA THR A 678 -5.45 -7.60 -2.07
C THR A 678 -4.72 -8.38 -0.98
N LYS A 679 -3.49 -8.83 -1.23
CA LYS A 679 -2.63 -9.52 -0.26
C LYS A 679 -1.27 -8.83 -0.09
N GLN A 680 -1.16 -7.55 -0.48
CA GLN A 680 0.11 -6.82 -0.49
C GLN A 680 0.85 -6.86 0.85
N LEU A 681 0.13 -6.80 1.96
CA LEU A 681 0.71 -6.81 3.31
C LEU A 681 1.39 -8.15 3.64
N VAL A 682 0.87 -9.26 3.12
CA VAL A 682 1.46 -10.58 3.36
C VAL A 682 2.83 -10.66 2.69
N PHE A 683 2.92 -10.25 1.43
CA PHE A 683 4.19 -10.26 0.69
C PHE A 683 5.17 -9.20 1.20
N LEU A 684 4.67 -8.03 1.59
CA LEU A 684 5.48 -6.98 2.20
C LEU A 684 6.09 -7.47 3.52
N ASN A 685 5.31 -8.14 4.37
CA ASN A 685 5.83 -8.70 5.62
C ASN A 685 6.92 -9.74 5.39
N VAL A 686 6.79 -10.61 4.38
CA VAL A 686 7.86 -11.56 4.02
C VAL A 686 9.13 -10.81 3.59
N LEU A 687 8.98 -9.80 2.72
CA LEU A 687 10.12 -8.99 2.27
C LEU A 687 10.78 -8.22 3.42
N LEU A 688 9.99 -7.67 4.34
CA LEU A 688 10.44 -7.01 5.57
C LEU A 688 11.14 -7.99 6.53
N CYS A 689 10.73 -9.26 6.59
CA CYS A 689 11.47 -10.26 7.36
C CYS A 689 12.89 -10.46 6.83
N HIS A 690 13.08 -10.44 5.50
CA HIS A 690 14.40 -10.59 4.87
C HIS A 690 15.32 -9.36 5.06
N THR A 691 14.81 -8.17 5.38
CA THR A 691 15.67 -7.02 5.77
C THR A 691 16.41 -7.28 7.08
N GLY A 692 15.97 -8.26 7.87
CA GLY A 692 16.64 -8.72 9.08
C GLY A 692 17.52 -9.96 8.90
N HIS A 693 17.69 -10.49 7.69
CA HIS A 693 18.40 -11.75 7.43
C HIS A 693 19.88 -11.69 7.87
N GLU A 694 20.48 -12.80 8.27
CA GLU A 694 21.91 -12.86 8.67
C GLU A 694 22.84 -12.61 7.48
N ASN A 695 22.58 -13.28 6.36
CA ASN A 695 23.30 -13.10 5.11
C ASN A 695 23.23 -11.65 4.62
N ASN A 696 24.39 -11.04 4.36
CA ASN A 696 24.49 -9.65 3.94
C ASN A 696 23.90 -9.40 2.54
N ALA A 697 24.10 -10.31 1.59
CA ALA A 697 23.64 -10.13 0.21
C ALA A 697 22.11 -10.06 0.12
N ILE A 698 21.43 -11.00 0.79
CA ILE A 698 19.96 -11.04 0.88
C ILE A 698 19.43 -9.78 1.58
N ARG A 699 20.05 -9.42 2.72
CA ARG A 699 19.63 -8.28 3.53
C ARG A 699 19.74 -6.95 2.77
N GLU A 700 20.87 -6.67 2.14
CA GLU A 700 21.09 -5.41 1.41
C GLU A 700 20.12 -5.26 0.25
N VAL A 701 19.88 -6.33 -0.51
CA VAL A 701 18.94 -6.32 -1.63
C VAL A 701 17.51 -6.16 -1.12
N ALA A 702 17.11 -6.88 -0.07
CA ALA A 702 15.79 -6.71 0.54
C ALA A 702 15.56 -5.27 1.02
N ILE A 703 16.54 -4.66 1.69
CA ILE A 703 16.48 -3.27 2.13
C ILE A 703 16.33 -2.33 0.92
N GLN A 704 17.14 -2.50 -0.14
CA GLN A 704 17.03 -1.68 -1.36
C GLN A 704 15.64 -1.79 -2.00
N LEU A 705 15.07 -3.00 -2.07
CA LEU A 705 13.72 -3.22 -2.62
C LEU A 705 12.62 -2.59 -1.76
N VAL A 706 12.74 -2.66 -0.43
CA VAL A 706 11.82 -2.01 0.51
C VAL A 706 11.92 -0.49 0.40
N CYS A 707 13.12 0.09 0.29
CA CYS A 707 13.31 1.52 0.04
C CYS A 707 12.66 1.97 -1.28
N GLN A 708 12.71 1.15 -2.34
CA GLN A 708 11.98 1.44 -3.58
C GLN A 708 10.46 1.39 -3.41
N LEU A 709 9.93 0.52 -2.54
CA LEU A 709 8.50 0.45 -2.21
C LEU A 709 8.06 1.60 -1.30
N TYR A 710 8.97 2.13 -0.48
CA TYR A 710 8.75 3.23 0.45
C TYR A 710 8.32 4.53 -0.27
N GLY A 711 8.72 4.74 -1.53
CA GLY A 711 8.23 5.85 -2.35
C GLY A 711 6.70 5.85 -2.60
N ARG A 712 5.97 4.79 -2.23
CA ARG A 712 4.51 4.74 -2.30
C ARG A 712 3.88 5.13 -0.95
N PRO A 713 3.02 6.16 -0.90
CA PRO A 713 2.48 6.70 0.36
C PRO A 713 1.58 5.72 1.13
N GLU A 714 1.01 4.72 0.44
CA GLU A 714 0.19 3.67 1.05
C GLU A 714 1.02 2.66 1.84
N LEU A 715 2.30 2.48 1.47
CA LEU A 715 3.20 1.50 2.09
C LEU A 715 4.20 2.15 3.06
N SER A 716 4.50 3.45 2.87
CA SER A 716 5.51 4.15 3.67
C SER A 716 5.26 4.07 5.18
N LYS A 717 4.02 4.34 5.62
CA LYS A 717 3.63 4.27 7.04
C LYS A 717 3.84 2.88 7.65
N LEU A 718 3.49 1.83 6.91
CA LEU A 718 3.63 0.44 7.38
C LEU A 718 5.09 0.02 7.49
N ILE A 719 5.91 0.45 6.53
CA ILE A 719 7.36 0.22 6.53
C ILE A 719 8.02 0.98 7.70
N GLU A 720 7.62 2.21 7.95
CA GLU A 720 8.06 3.01 9.11
C GLU A 720 7.67 2.35 10.44
N GLU A 721 6.41 1.95 10.60
CA GLU A 721 5.92 1.27 11.81
C GLU A 721 6.73 -0.01 12.09
N TYR A 722 7.03 -0.79 11.05
CA TYR A 722 7.88 -1.97 11.16
C TYR A 722 9.32 -1.61 11.55
N ALA A 723 9.93 -0.61 10.92
CA ALA A 723 11.29 -0.20 11.22
C ALA A 723 11.43 0.36 12.65
N VAL A 724 10.44 1.15 13.10
CA VAL A 724 10.37 1.69 14.48
C VAL A 724 10.15 0.57 15.50
N LEU A 725 9.31 -0.43 15.18
CA LEU A 725 9.11 -1.61 16.03
C LEU A 725 10.43 -2.37 16.24
N TYR A 726 11.18 -2.64 15.17
CA TYR A 726 12.48 -3.32 15.26
C TYR A 726 13.54 -2.50 15.99
N LEU A 727 13.56 -1.18 15.77
CA LEU A 727 14.39 -0.26 16.55
C LEU A 727 14.05 -0.36 18.05
N GLY A 728 12.76 -0.47 18.38
CA GLY A 728 12.27 -0.61 19.75
C GLY A 728 12.78 -1.87 20.47
N PHE A 729 13.07 -2.96 19.75
CA PHE A 729 13.62 -4.18 20.34
C PHE A 729 15.00 -3.97 20.96
N LEU A 730 15.80 -3.02 20.48
CA LEU A 730 17.12 -2.71 21.02
C LEU A 730 17.10 -2.13 22.45
N ARG A 731 15.91 -1.81 22.98
CA ARG A 731 15.69 -1.41 24.37
C ARG A 731 15.71 -2.59 25.34
N LEU A 732 15.52 -3.81 24.83
CA LEU A 732 15.48 -5.02 25.62
C LEU A 732 16.89 -5.46 26.01
N GLN A 733 17.02 -6.08 27.19
CA GLN A 733 18.32 -6.60 27.66
C GLN A 733 18.83 -7.75 26.78
N THR A 734 17.92 -8.52 26.20
CA THR A 734 18.22 -9.66 25.32
C THR A 734 17.46 -9.51 24.00
N PRO A 735 18.00 -10.05 22.88
CA PRO A 735 17.30 -10.04 21.60
C PRO A 735 16.02 -10.90 21.66
N PRO A 736 14.89 -10.40 21.12
CA PRO A 736 13.64 -11.16 21.14
C PRO A 736 13.67 -12.32 20.13
N GLU A 737 12.93 -13.38 20.42
CA GLU A 737 12.85 -14.60 19.60
C GLU A 737 12.50 -14.32 18.13
N ILE A 738 11.76 -13.24 17.86
CA ILE A 738 11.33 -12.84 16.50
C ILE A 738 12.50 -12.50 15.56
N VAL A 739 13.69 -12.22 16.07
CA VAL A 739 14.90 -11.93 15.27
C VAL A 739 15.59 -13.22 14.80
N PHE A 740 15.23 -14.35 15.41
CA PHE A 740 15.75 -15.68 15.13
C PHE A 740 14.75 -16.48 14.26
N GLY A 741 15.24 -17.54 13.62
CA GLY A 741 14.48 -18.37 12.69
C GLY A 741 15.34 -18.86 11.53
N GLN A 742 15.01 -20.04 11.00
CA GLN A 742 15.69 -20.61 9.82
C GLN A 742 15.53 -19.71 8.59
N ASP A 743 14.36 -19.10 8.44
CA ASP A 743 14.01 -18.11 7.43
C ASP A 743 14.82 -16.80 7.51
N ARG A 744 15.40 -16.50 8.68
CA ARG A 744 16.25 -15.32 8.91
C ARG A 744 17.75 -15.65 8.89
N GLY A 745 18.10 -16.90 8.66
CA GLY A 745 19.48 -17.41 8.70
C GLY A 745 20.02 -17.70 10.11
N ARG A 746 19.27 -17.38 11.18
CA ARG A 746 19.69 -17.54 12.59
C ARG A 746 18.88 -18.62 13.30
N PRO A 747 19.23 -19.91 13.17
CA PRO A 747 18.43 -21.01 13.72
C PRO A 747 18.53 -21.15 15.24
N GLN A 748 19.57 -20.60 15.88
CA GLN A 748 19.79 -20.70 17.32
C GLN A 748 19.44 -19.39 18.02
N ILE A 749 18.71 -19.47 19.13
CA ILE A 749 18.37 -18.31 19.96
C ILE A 749 19.59 -17.97 20.81
N GLU A 750 20.07 -16.74 20.68
CA GLU A 750 21.16 -16.19 21.48
C GLU A 750 20.61 -15.27 22.57
N ASN A 751 21.21 -15.30 23.76
CA ASN A 751 20.79 -14.44 24.88
C ASN A 751 21.52 -13.08 24.93
N GLN A 752 22.53 -12.87 24.08
CA GLN A 752 23.32 -11.64 24.04
C GLN A 752 23.15 -10.93 22.70
N TRP A 753 23.20 -9.60 22.72
CA TRP A 753 23.18 -8.81 21.50
C TRP A 753 24.50 -8.96 20.74
N THR A 754 24.40 -9.41 19.49
CA THR A 754 25.50 -9.58 18.55
C THR A 754 25.42 -8.55 17.42
N GLU A 755 26.45 -8.48 16.58
CA GLU A 755 26.48 -7.49 15.50
C GLU A 755 25.45 -7.83 14.43
N SER A 756 25.23 -9.12 14.20
CA SER A 756 24.23 -9.62 13.24
C SER A 756 22.80 -9.30 13.70
N THR A 757 22.48 -9.47 14.99
CA THR A 757 21.15 -9.21 15.57
C THR A 757 20.88 -7.71 15.68
N THR A 758 21.87 -6.91 16.08
CA THR A 758 21.75 -5.44 16.09
C THR A 758 21.55 -4.90 14.67
N ARG A 759 22.30 -5.40 13.69
CA ARG A 759 22.17 -5.00 12.28
C ARG A 759 20.82 -5.44 11.68
N ALA A 760 20.26 -6.56 12.12
CA ALA A 760 18.92 -6.99 11.70
C ALA A 760 17.83 -5.99 12.09
N CYS A 761 17.93 -5.44 13.30
CA CYS A 761 16.96 -4.46 13.81
C CYS A 761 17.18 -3.06 13.25
N LEU A 762 18.44 -2.67 13.04
CA LEU A 762 18.80 -1.29 12.71
C LEU A 762 18.99 -1.05 11.21
N GLY A 763 19.27 -2.08 10.41
CA GLY A 763 19.66 -1.95 9.00
C GLY A 763 18.63 -1.25 8.13
N LEU A 764 17.36 -1.68 8.18
CA LEU A 764 16.27 -1.05 7.43
C LEU A 764 16.04 0.39 7.91
N TYR A 765 16.04 0.61 9.23
CA TYR A 765 15.83 1.93 9.82
C TYR A 765 16.86 2.95 9.33
N LEU A 766 18.14 2.56 9.29
CA LEU A 766 19.23 3.41 8.82
C LEU A 766 19.18 3.69 7.32
N ALA A 767 18.67 2.75 6.52
CA ALA A 767 18.47 2.98 5.09
C ALA A 767 17.28 3.93 4.81
N LEU A 768 16.23 3.88 5.64
CA LEU A 768 15.11 4.83 5.54
C LEU A 768 15.51 6.25 5.97
N LEU A 769 16.53 6.39 6.82
CA LEU A 769 17.02 7.68 7.30
C LEU A 769 17.47 8.61 6.17
N SER A 770 18.04 8.07 5.08
CA SER A 770 18.43 8.89 3.92
C SER A 770 17.24 9.43 3.13
N GLU A 771 16.09 8.76 3.19
CA GLU A 771 14.85 9.19 2.53
C GLU A 771 14.01 10.09 3.45
N HIS A 772 13.96 9.80 4.75
CA HIS A 772 13.20 10.54 5.77
C HIS A 772 14.08 10.88 6.98
N GLN A 773 14.62 12.11 6.98
CA GLN A 773 15.62 12.55 7.94
C GLN A 773 15.10 12.72 9.38
N ASP A 774 13.77 12.93 9.55
CA ASP A 774 13.13 13.14 10.86
C ASP A 774 13.27 11.92 11.80
N LEU A 775 13.47 10.74 11.23
CA LEU A 775 13.69 9.48 11.96
C LEU A 775 14.94 9.53 12.85
N ILE A 776 15.90 10.45 12.64
CA ILE A 776 17.07 10.55 13.51
C ILE A 776 16.70 10.88 14.97
N HIS A 777 15.63 11.64 15.19
CA HIS A 777 15.20 12.04 16.53
C HIS A 777 14.67 10.86 17.34
N GLU A 778 13.98 9.92 16.69
CA GLU A 778 13.49 8.71 17.33
C GLU A 778 14.65 7.76 17.66
N LEU A 779 15.64 7.62 16.76
CA LEU A 779 16.87 6.86 17.05
C LEU A 779 17.57 7.40 18.30
N ALA A 780 17.73 8.73 18.40
CA ALA A 780 18.34 9.36 19.55
C ALA A 780 17.53 9.14 20.84
N ARG A 781 16.19 9.15 20.76
CA ARG A 781 15.32 8.85 21.91
C ARG A 781 15.50 7.41 22.37
N VAL A 782 15.42 6.43 21.46
CA VAL A 782 15.56 5.00 21.79
C VAL A 782 16.97 4.70 22.32
N TYR A 783 18.00 5.30 21.73
CA TYR A 783 19.41 5.14 22.11
C TYR A 783 19.64 5.39 23.60
N THR A 784 18.93 6.34 24.21
CA THR A 784 19.08 6.63 25.66
C THR A 784 18.84 5.39 26.53
N SER A 785 17.88 4.54 26.14
CA SER A 785 17.46 3.35 26.86
C SER A 785 18.15 2.04 26.45
N MET A 786 19.08 2.08 25.49
CA MET A 786 19.81 0.88 25.04
C MET A 786 20.93 0.48 26.01
N GLY A 787 21.26 -0.82 26.05
CA GLY A 787 22.42 -1.36 26.77
C GLY A 787 23.78 -0.87 26.22
N ALA A 788 24.83 -0.93 27.03
CA ALA A 788 26.15 -0.39 26.68
C ALA A 788 26.76 -1.04 25.42
N ASP A 789 26.62 -2.36 25.28
CA ASP A 789 27.15 -3.08 24.12
C ASP A 789 26.40 -2.71 22.84
N VAL A 790 25.06 -2.69 22.88
CA VAL A 790 24.22 -2.25 21.76
C VAL A 790 24.56 -0.82 21.34
N LYS A 791 24.76 0.10 22.29
CA LYS A 791 25.19 1.48 22.01
C LYS A 791 26.49 1.52 21.20
N ARG A 792 27.51 0.74 21.57
CA ARG A 792 28.78 0.66 20.82
C ARG A 792 28.58 0.17 19.39
N MET A 793 27.64 -0.74 19.15
CA MET A 793 27.34 -1.27 17.83
C MET A 793 26.58 -0.26 16.97
N VAL A 794 25.58 0.42 17.55
CA VAL A 794 24.85 1.51 16.89
C VAL A 794 25.81 2.61 16.45
N LEU A 795 26.75 3.03 17.31
CA LEU A 795 27.75 4.05 16.97
C LEU A 795 28.64 3.67 15.77
N ARG A 796 28.89 2.38 15.53
CA ARG A 796 29.61 1.87 14.36
C ARG A 796 28.72 1.88 13.10
N LEU A 797 27.48 1.42 13.22
CA LEU A 797 26.55 1.27 12.08
C LEU A 797 26.01 2.62 11.55
N VAL A 798 25.94 3.64 12.39
CA VAL A 798 25.43 4.99 12.04
C VAL A 798 26.38 5.76 11.11
N GLU A 799 27.62 5.33 10.94
CA GLU A 799 28.63 6.05 10.16
C GLU A 799 28.25 6.26 8.69
N GLY A 800 27.87 5.20 7.97
CA GLY A 800 27.48 5.29 6.56
C GLY A 800 26.30 6.25 6.30
N PRO A 801 25.15 6.05 6.98
CA PRO A 801 23.97 6.91 6.83
C PRO A 801 24.20 8.38 7.20
N VAL A 802 25.01 8.67 8.22
CA VAL A 802 25.30 10.06 8.59
C VAL A 802 26.15 10.76 7.54
N ARG A 803 27.09 10.05 6.91
CA ARG A 803 27.86 10.60 5.79
C ARG A 803 26.99 10.91 4.58
N SER A 804 25.94 10.12 4.31
CA SER A 804 25.04 10.38 3.18
C SER A 804 24.09 11.56 3.42
N LEU A 805 23.67 11.81 4.68
CA LEU A 805 22.86 12.98 5.05
C LEU A 805 23.63 14.30 4.89
N GLY A 806 24.90 14.31 5.29
CA GLY A 806 25.77 15.48 5.22
C GLY A 806 25.48 16.57 6.28
N MET A 807 26.38 17.56 6.36
CA MET A 807 26.36 18.63 7.37
C MET A 807 25.23 19.65 7.22
N GLY A 808 24.55 19.68 6.07
CA GLY A 808 23.48 20.63 5.77
C GLY A 808 22.08 20.13 6.13
N SER A 809 21.95 18.94 6.73
CA SER A 809 20.65 18.40 7.14
C SER A 809 20.06 19.21 8.31
N PRO A 810 18.85 19.80 8.17
CA PRO A 810 18.25 20.59 9.24
C PRO A 810 17.86 19.73 10.45
N GLN A 811 17.53 18.46 10.25
CA GLN A 811 17.19 17.51 11.31
C GLN A 811 18.41 17.14 12.16
N LEU A 812 19.58 16.96 11.54
CA LEU A 812 20.83 16.73 12.29
C LEU A 812 21.18 17.96 13.14
N LEU A 813 21.01 19.17 12.60
CA LEU A 813 21.22 20.41 13.36
C LEU A 813 20.22 20.54 14.51
N ALA A 814 18.94 20.23 14.27
CA ALA A 814 17.91 20.23 15.29
C ALA A 814 18.17 19.18 16.40
N LEU A 815 18.80 18.05 16.05
CA LEU A 815 19.19 17.02 17.03
C LEU A 815 20.35 17.51 17.92
N VAL A 816 21.31 18.23 17.35
CA VAL A 816 22.41 18.84 18.12
C VAL A 816 21.85 19.91 19.07
N GLU A 817 20.91 20.74 18.61
CA GLU A 817 20.24 21.74 19.45
C GLU A 817 19.44 21.08 20.58
N ASN A 818 18.62 20.07 20.25
CA ASN A 818 17.70 19.41 21.18
C ASN A 818 18.15 17.99 21.54
N CYS A 819 19.39 17.83 21.99
CA CYS A 819 19.96 16.52 22.32
C CYS A 819 19.20 15.85 23.49
N PRO A 820 18.65 14.63 23.37
CA PRO A 820 18.06 13.90 24.50
C PRO A 820 19.07 13.56 25.60
N LYS A 821 18.64 13.46 26.87
CA LYS A 821 19.54 13.09 28.00
C LYS A 821 19.99 11.64 27.85
N GLY A 822 21.30 11.40 27.77
CA GLY A 822 21.89 10.09 27.52
C GLY A 822 22.26 9.80 26.05
N ALA A 823 21.99 10.73 25.12
CA ALA A 823 22.35 10.62 23.71
C ALA A 823 23.63 11.38 23.33
N GLU A 824 24.33 11.96 24.29
CA GLU A 824 25.50 12.82 24.07
C GLU A 824 26.62 12.09 23.32
N THR A 825 26.84 10.81 23.60
CA THR A 825 27.85 9.97 22.91
C THR A 825 27.50 9.73 21.44
N LEU A 826 26.20 9.61 21.11
CA LEU A 826 25.72 9.49 19.72
C LEU A 826 25.94 10.80 18.97
N VAL A 827 25.54 11.93 19.56
CA VAL A 827 25.73 13.26 18.96
C VAL A 827 27.22 13.56 18.75
N THR A 828 28.07 13.22 19.72
CA THR A 828 29.53 13.36 19.59
C THR A 828 30.07 12.58 18.39
N ARG A 829 29.62 11.33 18.21
CA ARG A 829 30.02 10.50 17.07
C ARG A 829 29.52 11.07 15.74
N ILE A 830 28.27 11.54 15.68
CA ILE A 830 27.68 12.19 14.49
C ILE A 830 28.53 13.40 14.08
N ILE A 831 28.85 14.29 15.02
CA ILE A 831 29.66 15.49 14.75
C ILE A 831 31.06 15.08 14.26
N HIS A 832 31.67 14.06 14.87
CA HIS A 832 32.96 13.55 14.42
C HIS A 832 32.92 13.03 12.98
N ILE A 833 31.92 12.20 12.63
CA ILE A 833 31.74 11.67 11.27
C ILE A 833 31.58 12.80 10.24
N LEU A 834 30.79 13.82 10.58
CA LEU A 834 30.51 14.96 9.72
C LEU A 834 31.72 15.88 9.50
N THR A 835 32.65 15.95 10.46
CA THR A 835 33.78 16.89 10.45
C THR A 835 35.13 16.23 10.19
N GLU A 836 35.17 14.91 10.01
CA GLU A 836 36.42 14.16 9.80
C GLU A 836 37.13 14.52 8.48
N LYS A 837 36.36 14.65 7.40
CA LYS A 837 36.87 14.90 6.02
C LYS A 837 36.45 16.23 5.43
N SER A 838 35.73 17.05 6.19
CA SER A 838 35.14 18.31 5.71
C SER A 838 35.17 19.38 6.79
N ILE A 839 35.31 20.64 6.35
CA ILE A 839 35.35 21.80 7.23
C ILE A 839 33.97 21.97 7.89
N PRO A 840 33.90 22.13 9.23
CA PRO A 840 32.62 22.31 9.93
C PRO A 840 31.90 23.58 9.47
N SER A 841 30.59 23.49 9.23
CA SER A 841 29.76 24.65 8.88
C SER A 841 29.57 25.60 10.06
N ALA A 842 29.43 26.90 9.80
CA ALA A 842 29.24 27.91 10.85
C ALA A 842 27.98 27.65 11.71
N GLU A 843 26.92 27.15 11.09
CA GLU A 843 25.68 26.77 11.79
C GLU A 843 25.90 25.60 12.76
N LEU A 844 26.59 24.54 12.32
CA LEU A 844 26.92 23.40 13.17
C LEU A 844 27.77 23.84 14.37
N VAL A 845 28.78 24.66 14.14
CA VAL A 845 29.65 25.20 15.19
C VAL A 845 28.85 26.00 16.22
N ALA A 846 27.92 26.85 15.76
CA ALA A 846 27.07 27.64 16.64
C ALA A 846 26.20 26.75 17.56
N ARG A 847 25.58 25.69 17.03
CA ARG A 847 24.76 24.76 17.81
C ARG A 847 25.57 23.91 18.78
N VAL A 848 26.73 23.42 18.35
CA VAL A 848 27.66 22.66 19.22
C VAL A 848 28.15 23.51 20.39
N ARG A 849 28.43 24.80 20.13
CA ARG A 849 28.82 25.76 21.17
C ARG A 849 27.71 25.97 22.20
N GLU A 850 26.48 26.19 21.74
CA GLU A 850 25.33 26.37 22.62
C GLU A 850 25.10 25.14 23.51
N LEU A 851 25.21 23.93 22.93
CA LEU A 851 25.07 22.69 23.69
C LEU A 851 26.20 22.47 24.72
N TYR A 852 27.45 22.81 24.38
CA TYR A 852 28.59 22.74 25.31
C TYR A 852 28.43 23.71 26.49
N GLN A 853 27.93 24.92 26.24
CA GLN A 853 27.75 25.92 27.29
C GLN A 853 26.58 25.58 28.23
N THR A 854 25.52 24.98 27.70
CA THR A 854 24.30 24.72 28.45
C THR A 854 24.28 23.38 29.18
N ARG A 855 24.89 22.32 28.60
CA ARG A 855 24.61 20.95 29.05
C ARG A 855 25.75 19.95 29.04
N VAL A 856 26.69 20.01 28.09
CA VAL A 856 27.81 19.06 28.00
C VAL A 856 29.09 19.70 28.52
N SER A 857 29.64 19.20 29.63
CA SER A 857 30.87 19.76 30.23
C SER A 857 32.17 19.15 29.70
N ASP A 858 32.11 17.98 29.03
CA ASP A 858 33.27 17.30 28.47
C ASP A 858 33.84 18.08 27.27
N VAL A 859 35.09 18.53 27.41
CA VAL A 859 35.80 19.31 26.39
C VAL A 859 36.08 18.50 25.11
N ARG A 860 36.05 17.17 25.17
CA ARG A 860 36.22 16.30 23.99
C ARG A 860 35.14 16.54 22.94
N PHE A 861 33.98 17.02 23.36
CA PHE A 861 32.87 17.39 22.49
C PHE A 861 33.23 18.49 21.48
N LEU A 862 34.17 19.37 21.82
CA LEU A 862 34.63 20.46 20.95
C LEU A 862 35.71 20.04 19.94
N ILE A 863 36.39 18.91 20.16
CA ILE A 863 37.51 18.45 19.31
C ILE A 863 37.15 18.39 17.82
N PRO A 864 35.99 17.82 17.42
CA PRO A 864 35.67 17.70 16.00
C PRO A 864 35.46 19.04 15.29
N VAL A 865 34.98 20.07 16.00
CA VAL A 865 34.63 21.40 15.47
C VAL A 865 35.70 22.47 15.72
N LEU A 866 36.88 22.11 16.25
CA LEU A 866 37.93 23.07 16.63
C LEU A 866 38.29 24.06 15.51
N ASN A 867 38.33 23.62 14.27
CA ASN A 867 38.72 24.45 13.13
C ASN A 867 37.67 25.51 12.75
N GLY A 868 36.45 25.39 13.25
CA GLY A 868 35.38 26.37 13.05
C GLY A 868 35.20 27.35 14.21
N LEU A 869 35.90 27.16 15.33
CA LEU A 869 35.83 28.05 16.50
C LEU A 869 36.66 29.32 16.29
N THR A 870 36.30 30.40 16.97
CA THR A 870 37.11 31.62 16.97
C THR A 870 38.35 31.47 17.86
N LYS A 871 39.40 32.26 17.57
CA LYS A 871 40.64 32.31 18.38
C LYS A 871 40.38 32.43 19.88
N LYS A 872 39.46 33.30 20.29
CA LYS A 872 39.12 33.52 21.71
C LYS A 872 38.52 32.27 22.36
N GLU A 873 37.67 31.55 21.64
CA GLU A 873 37.01 30.34 22.13
C GLU A 873 38.01 29.18 22.28
N VAL A 874 38.92 29.01 21.31
CA VAL A 874 39.99 28.01 21.38
C VAL A 874 40.89 28.26 22.60
N ILE A 875 41.31 29.51 22.83
CA ILE A 875 42.14 29.87 23.99
C ILE A 875 41.40 29.61 25.31
N ALA A 876 40.09 29.86 25.37
CA ALA A 876 39.29 29.59 26.57
C ALA A 876 39.15 28.07 26.86
N ALA A 877 39.09 27.22 25.83
CA ALA A 877 39.00 25.77 25.97
C ALA A 877 40.36 25.08 26.19
N LEU A 878 41.46 25.72 25.79
CA LEU A 878 42.82 25.19 25.82
C LEU A 878 43.24 24.59 27.19
N PRO A 879 42.98 25.24 28.35
CA PRO A 879 43.37 24.68 29.66
C PRO A 879 42.67 23.37 30.01
N LYS A 880 41.46 23.14 29.46
CA LYS A 880 40.73 21.88 29.62
C LYS A 880 41.21 20.82 28.64
N LEU A 881 41.54 21.21 27.41
CA LEU A 881 42.05 20.31 26.37
C LEU A 881 43.40 19.68 26.75
N ILE A 882 44.32 20.45 27.32
CA ILE A 882 45.66 19.94 27.68
C ILE A 882 45.66 18.97 28.88
N LYS A 883 44.56 18.91 29.65
CA LYS A 883 44.39 17.94 30.75
C LYS A 883 44.00 16.55 30.25
N LEU A 884 43.72 16.39 28.96
CA LEU A 884 43.38 15.11 28.36
C LEU A 884 44.63 14.21 28.22
N ASN A 885 44.42 12.96 27.79
CA ASN A 885 45.50 12.02 27.52
C ASN A 885 46.46 12.60 26.45
N PRO A 886 47.80 12.51 26.62
CA PRO A 886 48.79 13.01 25.67
C PRO A 886 48.53 12.66 24.19
N ILE A 887 47.98 11.47 23.90
CA ILE A 887 47.62 11.07 22.53
C ILE A 887 46.51 11.97 21.96
N VAL A 888 45.48 12.25 22.77
CA VAL A 888 44.36 13.13 22.39
C VAL A 888 44.84 14.58 22.30
N VAL A 889 45.74 15.02 23.18
CA VAL A 889 46.35 16.36 23.10
C VAL A 889 47.14 16.54 21.81
N LYS A 890 47.89 15.51 21.39
CA LYS A 890 48.59 15.50 20.11
C LYS A 890 47.61 15.59 18.93
N GLU A 891 46.50 14.86 18.96
CA GLU A 891 45.43 14.93 17.95
C GLU A 891 44.83 16.35 17.86
N VAL A 892 44.53 16.96 19.01
CA VAL A 892 44.02 18.34 19.12
C VAL A 892 45.00 19.33 18.50
N PHE A 893 46.29 19.21 18.79
CA PHE A 893 47.32 20.07 18.20
C PHE A 893 47.44 19.85 16.70
N ASN A 894 47.42 18.60 16.24
CA ASN A 894 47.47 18.31 14.81
C ASN A 894 46.28 18.89 14.05
N ARG A 895 45.10 18.91 14.67
CA ARG A 895 43.89 19.48 14.08
C ARG A 895 43.92 21.01 14.04
N LEU A 896 44.38 21.64 15.13
CA LEU A 896 44.57 23.10 15.23
C LEU A 896 45.70 23.62 14.31
N LEU A 897 46.75 22.83 14.12
CA LEU A 897 47.92 23.20 13.30
C LEU A 897 47.77 22.75 11.84
N GLY A 898 46.68 22.05 11.49
CA GLY A 898 46.40 21.61 10.13
C GLY A 898 47.26 20.44 9.62
N THR A 899 48.00 19.74 10.49
CA THR A 899 48.88 18.62 10.11
C THR A 899 48.15 17.28 9.98
N HIS A 900 46.85 17.24 10.30
CA HIS A 900 46.09 15.99 10.43
C HIS A 900 45.70 15.32 9.09
N ASN A 901 45.77 15.99 7.93
CA ASN A 901 45.25 15.50 6.63
C ASN A 901 46.06 15.98 5.40
N ASN A 902 47.37 15.73 5.34
CA ASN A 902 48.21 16.12 4.18
C ASN A 902 47.78 15.50 2.82
N ASP A 903 46.85 14.53 2.79
CA ASP A 903 46.44 13.82 1.57
C ASP A 903 45.24 14.43 0.81
N SER A 904 44.58 15.49 1.32
CA SER A 904 43.25 15.90 0.80
C SER A 904 43.19 17.24 0.03
N GLY A 905 44.30 17.96 -0.14
CA GLY A 905 44.41 19.10 -1.08
C GLY A 905 43.52 20.33 -0.80
N VAL A 906 42.79 20.40 0.32
CA VAL A 906 41.97 21.55 0.70
C VAL A 906 42.77 22.50 1.60
N PRO A 907 42.87 23.81 1.29
CA PRO A 907 43.55 24.77 2.16
C PRO A 907 42.80 24.92 3.49
N HIS A 908 43.40 24.43 4.57
CA HIS A 908 42.83 24.55 5.92
C HIS A 908 43.08 25.95 6.48
N THR A 909 42.02 26.68 6.83
CA THR A 909 42.11 27.91 7.62
C THR A 909 42.07 27.54 9.11
N SER A 910 43.22 27.48 9.77
CA SER A 910 43.25 27.30 11.22
C SER A 910 42.86 28.60 11.93
N PRO A 911 42.13 28.54 13.07
CA PRO A 911 41.74 29.73 13.82
C PRO A 911 42.87 30.32 14.67
N ILE A 912 43.99 29.60 14.80
CA ILE A 912 45.16 30.02 15.56
C ILE A 912 46.43 29.66 14.78
N THR A 913 47.42 30.54 14.79
CA THR A 913 48.74 30.25 14.21
C THR A 913 49.58 29.43 15.19
N PRO A 914 50.61 28.69 14.73
CA PRO A 914 51.51 27.96 15.62
C PRO A 914 52.16 28.87 16.68
N ALA A 915 52.56 30.09 16.28
CA ALA A 915 53.11 31.06 17.22
C ALA A 915 52.09 31.47 18.29
N GLU A 916 50.85 31.76 17.88
CA GLU A 916 49.78 32.14 18.79
C GLU A 916 49.38 31.02 19.75
N LEU A 917 49.41 29.75 19.33
CA LEU A 917 49.12 28.59 20.18
C LEU A 917 50.17 28.45 21.28
N LEU A 918 51.46 28.55 20.94
CA LEU A 918 52.54 28.46 21.91
C LEU A 918 52.52 29.64 22.88
N ILE A 919 52.22 30.85 22.40
CA ILE A 919 51.98 32.03 23.26
C ILE A 919 50.78 31.80 24.19
N ALA A 920 49.67 31.26 23.68
CA ALA A 920 48.47 31.00 24.47
C ALA A 920 48.73 29.99 25.60
N LEU A 921 49.56 28.96 25.38
CA LEU A 921 49.97 28.01 26.42
C LEU A 921 50.72 28.69 27.58
N HIS A 922 51.56 29.69 27.28
CA HIS A 922 52.33 30.45 28.28
C HIS A 922 51.48 31.43 29.09
N ASN A 923 50.33 31.82 28.55
CA ASN A 923 49.39 32.74 29.17
C ASN A 923 48.26 32.03 29.95
N ILE A 924 48.34 30.70 30.10
CA ILE A 924 47.40 29.95 30.91
C ILE A 924 47.63 30.27 32.39
N ASP A 925 46.57 30.75 33.03
CA ASP A 925 46.56 31.02 34.47
C ASP A 925 46.88 29.74 35.28
N PRO A 926 47.83 29.79 36.23
CA PRO A 926 48.19 28.66 37.10
C PRO A 926 47.00 28.04 37.85
N SER A 927 45.93 28.79 38.09
CA SER A 927 44.70 28.28 38.72
C SER A 927 43.89 27.35 37.80
N LYS A 928 44.06 27.46 36.47
CA LYS A 928 43.26 26.72 35.48
C LYS A 928 43.94 25.43 35.03
N ALA A 929 45.27 25.38 35.00
CA ALA A 929 46.02 24.17 34.68
C ALA A 929 47.35 24.13 35.45
N GLU A 930 47.72 22.94 35.93
CA GLU A 930 49.01 22.72 36.59
C GLU A 930 50.18 23.00 35.65
N LEU A 931 51.24 23.60 36.19
CA LEU A 931 52.45 23.94 35.44
C LEU A 931 53.07 22.73 34.73
N LYS A 932 53.03 21.54 35.37
CA LYS A 932 53.49 20.27 34.78
C LYS A 932 52.76 19.89 33.49
N THR A 933 51.46 20.15 33.42
CA THR A 933 50.62 19.86 32.25
C THR A 933 50.92 20.83 31.11
N VAL A 934 51.11 22.11 31.44
CA VAL A 934 51.53 23.13 30.46
C VAL A 934 52.92 22.80 29.90
N ILE A 935 53.86 22.38 30.74
CA ILE A 935 55.20 21.95 30.30
C ILE A 935 55.12 20.77 29.31
N LYS A 936 54.31 19.75 29.61
CA LYS A 936 54.11 18.61 28.70
C LYS A 936 53.50 19.06 27.36
N ALA A 937 52.51 19.95 27.40
CA ALA A 937 51.89 20.51 26.19
C ALA A 937 52.87 21.34 25.35
N THR A 938 53.72 22.16 25.98
CA THR A 938 54.78 22.90 25.27
C THR A 938 55.81 21.95 24.65
N SER A 939 56.19 20.87 25.34
CA SER A 939 57.09 19.86 24.78
C SER A 939 56.50 19.14 23.56
N LEU A 940 55.19 18.85 23.55
CA LEU A 940 54.50 18.29 22.38
C LEU A 940 54.52 19.24 21.18
N CYS A 941 54.43 20.55 21.41
CA CYS A 941 54.59 21.54 20.34
C CYS A 941 56.01 21.50 19.75
N PHE A 942 57.04 21.50 20.61
CA PHE A 942 58.44 21.41 20.18
C PHE A 942 58.83 20.08 19.53
N ALA A 943 58.06 19.00 19.72
CA ALA A 943 58.29 17.73 19.03
C ALA A 943 57.93 17.79 17.53
N GLU A 944 57.09 18.75 17.12
CA GLU A 944 56.65 18.92 15.72
C GLU A 944 57.56 19.93 14.98
N ASN A 945 58.80 19.51 14.71
CA ASN A 945 59.87 20.34 14.08
C ASN A 945 59.50 20.92 12.70
N GLN A 946 58.51 20.33 12.02
CA GLN A 946 58.04 20.81 10.71
C GLN A 946 57.18 22.08 10.82
N VAL A 947 56.50 22.29 11.95
CA VAL A 947 55.58 23.41 12.18
C VAL A 947 56.26 24.52 12.98
N TYR A 948 57.00 24.15 14.03
CA TYR A 948 57.70 25.09 14.91
C TYR A 948 59.14 25.34 14.45
N THR A 949 59.29 25.99 13.30
CA THR A 949 60.59 26.36 12.71
C THR A 949 61.32 27.44 13.51
N GLN A 950 62.59 27.66 13.18
CA GLN A 950 63.44 28.70 13.78
C GLN A 950 62.78 30.10 13.77
N GLU A 951 62.11 30.46 12.66
CA GLU A 951 61.45 31.75 12.50
C GLU A 951 60.19 31.88 13.38
N THR A 952 59.33 30.85 13.38
CA THR A 952 58.11 30.81 14.19
C THR A 952 58.43 30.92 15.68
N VAL A 953 59.44 30.18 16.15
CA VAL A 953 59.87 30.19 17.54
C VAL A 953 60.49 31.55 17.92
N ALA A 954 61.24 32.20 17.02
CA ALA A 954 61.76 33.54 17.27
C ALA A 954 60.64 34.58 17.50
N VAL A 955 59.58 34.53 16.68
CA VAL A 955 58.38 35.39 16.86
C VAL A 955 57.72 35.16 18.22
N VAL A 956 57.61 33.90 18.66
CA VAL A 956 57.04 33.57 19.98
C VAL A 956 57.87 34.17 21.12
N ILE A 957 59.19 33.97 21.10
CA ILE A 957 60.08 34.48 22.16
C ILE A 957 60.04 36.01 22.22
N GLN A 958 60.03 36.68 21.06
CA GLN A 958 59.92 38.14 21.00
C GLN A 958 58.62 38.65 21.61
N HIS A 959 57.49 38.01 21.29
CA HIS A 959 56.19 38.40 21.84
C HIS A 959 56.11 38.16 23.35
N LEU A 960 56.59 37.01 23.85
CA LEU A 960 56.57 36.69 25.27
C LEU A 960 57.44 37.65 26.11
N MET A 961 58.55 38.16 25.55
CA MET A 961 59.40 39.19 26.18
C MET A 961 58.67 40.54 26.34
N GLU A 962 57.77 40.86 25.41
CA GLU A 962 57.05 42.13 25.42
C GLU A 962 55.91 42.14 26.46
N MET A 963 55.45 40.97 26.91
CA MET A 963 54.38 40.82 27.92
C MET A 963 54.77 41.34 29.31
N THR A 964 53.80 41.94 30.00
CA THR A 964 53.94 42.43 31.39
C THR A 964 52.70 42.02 32.20
N PRO A 965 52.82 41.18 33.26
CA PRO A 965 54.04 40.56 33.79
C PRO A 965 54.63 39.48 32.85
N LEU A 966 55.92 39.17 33.02
CA LEU A 966 56.60 38.17 32.20
C LEU A 966 56.05 36.75 32.47
N PRO A 967 55.79 35.93 31.44
CA PRO A 967 55.33 34.56 31.62
C PRO A 967 56.35 33.69 32.36
N THR A 968 55.89 32.87 33.31
CA THR A 968 56.75 32.06 34.19
C THR A 968 57.59 31.01 33.45
N LEU A 969 57.08 30.51 32.31
CA LEU A 969 57.74 29.49 31.48
C LEU A 969 58.65 30.07 30.38
N LEU A 970 58.75 31.40 30.26
CA LEU A 970 59.51 32.06 29.19
C LEU A 970 60.95 31.54 29.08
N MET A 971 61.66 31.50 30.21
CA MET A 971 63.07 31.09 30.24
C MET A 971 63.25 29.62 29.90
N ARG A 972 62.32 28.74 30.30
CA ARG A 972 62.33 27.33 29.91
C ARG A 972 62.16 27.16 28.39
N THR A 973 61.27 27.95 27.79
CA THR A 973 61.02 27.95 26.35
C THR A 973 62.21 28.51 25.58
N VAL A 974 62.89 29.53 26.10
CA VAL A 974 64.15 30.05 25.53
C VAL A 974 65.25 28.97 25.56
N ILE A 975 65.40 28.27 26.69
CA ILE A 975 66.39 27.18 26.84
C ILE A 975 66.09 26.04 25.87
N GLN A 976 64.83 25.58 25.80
CA GLN A 976 64.42 24.51 24.89
C GLN A 976 64.59 24.90 23.42
N SER A 977 64.33 26.16 23.08
CA SER A 977 64.52 26.70 21.73
C SER A 977 65.99 26.78 21.32
N LEU A 978 66.90 27.13 22.24
CA LEU A 978 68.34 27.14 21.98
C LEU A 978 68.92 25.73 21.81
N ALA A 979 68.39 24.76 22.55
CA ALA A 979 68.77 23.35 22.40
C ALA A 979 68.36 22.78 21.03
N LEU A 980 67.17 23.13 20.53
CA LEU A 980 66.66 22.69 19.22
C LEU A 980 67.26 23.50 18.06
N TYR A 981 67.49 24.81 18.23
CA TYR A 981 67.95 25.73 17.19
C TYR A 981 69.13 26.59 17.65
N PRO A 982 70.38 26.06 17.62
CA PRO A 982 71.57 26.78 18.09
C PRO A 982 71.86 28.12 17.40
N ARG A 983 71.35 28.31 16.18
CA ARG A 983 71.48 29.55 15.38
C ARG A 983 70.70 30.74 15.95
N LEU A 984 69.78 30.53 16.90
CA LEU A 984 69.05 31.61 17.59
C LEU A 984 69.86 32.28 18.70
N SER A 985 71.07 31.79 19.01
CA SER A 985 71.94 32.33 20.08
C SER A 985 72.13 33.85 20.02
N GLY A 986 72.43 34.42 18.85
CA GLY A 986 72.58 35.87 18.67
C GLY A 986 71.28 36.67 18.84
N PHE A 987 70.13 36.09 18.49
CA PHE A 987 68.82 36.71 18.69
C PHE A 987 68.39 36.67 20.16
N VAL A 988 68.58 35.53 20.83
CA VAL A 988 68.30 35.36 22.26
C VAL A 988 69.18 36.27 23.11
N MET A 989 70.44 36.50 22.72
CA MET A 989 71.31 37.50 23.37
C MET A 989 70.65 38.88 23.43
N ASN A 990 70.16 39.38 22.29
CA ASN A 990 69.53 40.70 22.20
C ASN A 990 68.25 40.77 23.06
N ILE A 991 67.52 39.66 23.18
CA ILE A 991 66.34 39.54 24.04
C ILE A 991 66.73 39.55 25.52
N LEU A 992 67.75 38.79 25.91
CA LEU A 992 68.24 38.75 27.29
C LEU A 992 68.75 40.13 27.74
N GLN A 993 69.48 40.85 26.87
CA GLN A 993 69.93 42.22 27.13
C GLN A 993 68.76 43.17 27.46
N ARG A 994 67.63 43.05 26.74
CA ARG A 994 66.42 43.83 26.99
C ARG A 994 65.66 43.40 28.24
N LEU A 995 65.66 42.09 28.56
CA LEU A 995 64.99 41.54 29.73
C LEU A 995 65.69 41.89 31.06
N ILE A 996 67.00 42.16 31.04
CA ILE A 996 67.75 42.65 32.22
C ILE A 996 67.15 43.96 32.75
N LEU A 997 66.73 44.86 31.85
CA LEU A 997 66.06 46.12 32.21
C LEU A 997 64.63 45.91 32.76
N LYS A 998 64.02 44.74 32.52
CA LYS A 998 62.68 44.36 33.01
C LYS A 998 62.69 43.50 34.29
N GLN A 999 63.85 43.32 34.95
CA GLN A 999 64.03 42.61 36.22
C GLN A 999 63.56 41.13 36.21
N LEU A 1000 64.29 40.27 35.49
CA LEU A 1000 64.09 38.80 35.52
C LEU A 1000 64.45 38.16 36.88
N PRO A 1001 63.84 37.01 37.24
CA PRO A 1001 64.29 36.20 38.36
C PRO A 1001 65.75 35.71 38.16
N PRO A 1002 66.64 35.90 39.15
CA PRO A 1002 68.07 35.61 39.00
C PRO A 1002 68.39 34.11 38.81
N THR A 1003 67.54 33.22 39.33
CA THR A 1003 67.67 31.76 39.19
C THR A 1003 67.52 31.29 37.73
N GLN A 1004 66.51 31.79 37.03
CA GLN A 1004 66.25 31.42 35.63
C GLN A 1004 67.30 31.98 34.65
N LEU A 1005 67.84 33.16 34.95
CA LEU A 1005 68.94 33.76 34.18
C LEU A 1005 70.23 32.93 34.32
N SER A 1006 70.49 32.39 35.52
CA SER A 1006 71.64 31.53 35.81
C SER A 1006 71.59 30.23 35.00
N GLU A 1007 70.43 29.57 34.93
CA GLU A 1007 70.24 28.34 34.14
C GLU A 1007 70.42 28.56 32.63
N ALA A 1008 69.90 29.66 32.09
CA ALA A 1008 70.07 30.00 30.68
C ALA A 1008 71.54 30.27 30.31
N LEU A 1009 72.29 30.93 31.20
CA LEU A 1009 73.73 31.18 31.03
C LEU A 1009 74.59 29.91 31.21
N LYS A 1010 74.11 28.89 31.94
CA LYS A 1010 74.76 27.57 32.04
C LYS A 1010 74.64 26.77 30.74
N MET A 1011 73.47 26.78 30.10
CA MET A 1011 73.24 26.07 28.83
C MET A 1011 73.89 26.76 27.62
N ALA A 1012 74.08 28.09 27.67
CA ALA A 1012 74.70 28.88 26.61
C ALA A 1012 75.81 29.80 27.17
N PRO A 1013 76.99 29.24 27.54
CA PRO A 1013 78.07 29.98 28.22
C PRO A 1013 78.71 31.08 27.36
N ASN A 1014 78.64 30.93 26.04
CA ASN A 1014 79.05 31.93 25.05
C ASN A 1014 78.23 33.23 25.11
N LEU A 1015 77.07 33.23 25.79
CA LEU A 1015 76.22 34.40 25.95
C LEU A 1015 76.60 35.28 27.15
N ARG A 1016 77.51 34.81 28.02
CA ARG A 1016 77.85 35.52 29.26
C ARG A 1016 78.68 36.78 29.04
N ALA A 1017 79.76 36.66 28.26
CA ALA A 1017 80.71 37.76 28.03
C ALA A 1017 80.09 38.97 27.28
N PRO A 1018 79.30 38.79 26.20
CA PRO A 1018 78.66 39.92 25.50
C PRO A 1018 77.58 40.63 26.32
N LEU A 1019 76.92 39.89 27.22
CA LEU A 1019 75.85 40.40 28.08
C LEU A 1019 76.42 41.24 29.23
N LEU A 1020 77.57 40.82 29.76
CA LEU A 1020 78.36 41.59 30.73
C LEU A 1020 78.88 42.90 30.10
N ALA A 1021 79.43 42.85 28.89
CA ALA A 1021 79.89 44.03 28.15
C ALA A 1021 78.76 45.03 27.85
N HIS A 1022 77.54 44.55 27.58
CA HIS A 1022 76.39 45.42 27.33
C HIS A 1022 75.89 46.14 28.61
N VAL A 1023 75.85 45.44 29.74
CA VAL A 1023 75.48 46.02 31.03
C VAL A 1023 76.53 47.03 31.51
N GLU A 1024 77.82 46.78 31.22
CA GLU A 1024 78.90 47.74 31.50
C GLU A 1024 78.78 49.03 30.67
N ALA A 1025 78.17 48.96 29.48
CA ALA A 1025 77.92 50.11 28.61
C ALA A 1025 76.72 50.98 29.02
N PHE A 1026 75.94 50.58 30.04
CA PHE A 1026 74.80 51.37 30.53
C PHE A 1026 75.23 52.63 31.29
N ALA A 1027 74.43 53.69 31.15
CA ALA A 1027 74.58 54.90 31.96
C ALA A 1027 74.25 54.61 33.45
N GLU A 1028 74.85 55.35 34.38
CA GLU A 1028 74.78 55.06 35.83
C GLU A 1028 73.34 54.99 36.37
N ASN A 1029 72.45 55.80 35.81
CA ASN A 1029 71.00 55.79 36.09
C ASN A 1029 70.31 54.48 35.69
N GLN A 1030 70.74 53.82 34.61
CA GLN A 1030 70.21 52.53 34.17
C GLN A 1030 70.79 51.37 34.97
N LYS A 1031 72.08 51.43 35.34
CA LYS A 1031 72.72 50.45 36.23
C LYS A 1031 72.06 50.40 37.62
N ALA A 1032 71.62 51.55 38.13
CA ALA A 1032 70.95 51.66 39.42
C ALA A 1032 69.58 50.92 39.50
N HIS A 1033 68.95 50.64 38.35
CA HIS A 1033 67.65 49.93 38.30
C HIS A 1033 67.80 48.40 38.21
N ILE A 1034 69.03 47.87 38.15
CA ILE A 1034 69.33 46.44 38.09
C ILE A 1034 69.62 45.92 39.51
N PRO A 1035 68.83 44.96 40.05
CA PRO A 1035 69.11 44.32 41.32
C PRO A 1035 70.50 43.67 41.40
N GLN A 1036 71.18 43.79 42.54
CA GLN A 1036 72.52 43.24 42.75
C GLN A 1036 72.59 41.72 42.52
N SER A 1037 71.51 40.99 42.84
CA SER A 1037 71.39 39.55 42.59
C SER A 1037 71.44 39.16 41.11
N ILE A 1038 70.97 40.03 40.20
CA ILE A 1038 71.06 39.83 38.75
C ILE A 1038 72.48 40.13 38.26
N MET A 1039 73.10 41.19 38.80
CA MET A 1039 74.51 41.54 38.50
C MET A 1039 75.48 40.42 38.91
N ASP A 1040 75.26 39.82 40.07
CA ASP A 1040 76.08 38.71 40.57
C ASP A 1040 75.95 37.46 39.67
N VAL A 1041 74.74 37.16 39.19
CA VAL A 1041 74.48 36.07 38.22
C VAL A 1041 75.14 36.33 36.87
N ILE A 1042 75.27 37.58 36.42
CA ILE A 1042 75.94 37.94 35.15
C ILE A 1042 77.47 37.89 35.33
N GLN A 1043 78.00 38.35 36.47
CA GLN A 1043 79.44 38.43 36.76
C GLN A 1043 80.14 37.10 37.04
N GLY A 1044 79.41 36.04 37.41
CA GLY A 1044 80.01 34.72 37.66
C GLY A 1044 79.76 34.16 39.04
N LYS A 1045 79.09 34.93 39.90
CA LYS A 1045 78.95 34.60 41.32
C LYS A 1045 77.73 33.69 41.50
N SER A 1046 77.92 32.57 42.18
CA SER A 1046 76.82 31.67 42.55
C SER A 1046 75.86 32.39 43.50
N LEU A 1047 74.56 32.29 43.22
CA LEU A 1047 73.51 32.69 44.17
C LEU A 1047 73.59 31.79 45.40
N CYS A 1048 73.61 32.36 46.59
CA CYS A 1048 73.51 31.58 47.83
C CYS A 1048 72.12 30.92 47.93
N ASP A 1049 72.13 29.66 48.34
CA ASP A 1049 71.01 28.73 48.38
C ASP A 1049 69.81 29.23 49.21
N MET A 1050 68.62 29.16 48.60
CA MET A 1050 67.38 28.84 49.31
C MET A 1050 66.69 27.76 48.48
N HIS A 1051 66.54 26.59 49.10
CA HIS A 1051 65.92 25.38 48.56
C HIS A 1051 64.57 25.66 47.88
N ASP A 1052 64.39 25.13 46.67
CA ASP A 1052 63.25 24.27 46.34
C ASP A 1052 63.53 23.50 45.03
N GLU A 1053 63.31 22.18 45.09
CA GLU A 1053 63.63 21.16 44.09
C GLU A 1053 62.93 21.38 42.74
N PHE A 1054 63.71 21.42 41.66
CA PHE A 1054 63.26 20.98 40.33
C PHE A 1054 64.43 20.32 39.59
N ASP A 1055 64.56 19.01 39.75
CA ASP A 1055 65.45 18.18 38.93
C ASP A 1055 64.95 18.15 37.47
N ILE A 1056 65.80 18.59 36.55
CA ILE A 1056 65.68 18.32 35.10
C ILE A 1056 66.85 17.42 34.73
N ALA A 1057 66.55 16.15 34.44
CA ALA A 1057 67.49 15.22 33.81
C ALA A 1057 67.70 15.55 32.32
N PRO A 1058 68.89 15.29 31.74
CA PRO A 1058 69.26 15.69 30.38
C PRO A 1058 68.64 14.79 29.29
N PRO A 1059 68.57 15.23 28.03
CA PRO A 1059 68.01 14.44 26.94
C PRO A 1059 69.05 13.41 26.47
N GLY A 1060 68.70 12.14 26.60
CA GLY A 1060 69.49 11.02 26.09
C GLY A 1060 68.59 9.92 25.55
N ASP A 1061 68.68 9.72 24.24
CA ASP A 1061 68.49 8.51 23.45
C ASP A 1061 67.42 7.49 23.90
N TYR A 1062 66.40 7.36 23.05
CA TYR A 1062 65.61 6.13 22.96
C TYR A 1062 66.41 5.07 22.20
N PRO A 1063 66.62 3.87 22.74
CA PRO A 1063 66.60 2.67 21.95
C PRO A 1063 65.21 2.04 22.04
N SER A 1064 64.69 1.74 20.86
CA SER A 1064 63.61 0.82 20.57
C SER A 1064 63.79 -0.52 21.28
N GLU A 1065 62.78 -0.96 22.03
CA GLU A 1065 62.63 -2.38 22.36
C GLU A 1065 61.21 -2.89 22.08
N GLN A 1066 61.24 -4.01 21.39
CA GLN A 1066 60.16 -4.88 20.97
C GLN A 1066 59.47 -5.49 22.20
N LYS A 1067 58.16 -5.67 22.13
CA LYS A 1067 57.43 -6.57 23.02
C LYS A 1067 56.91 -7.76 22.23
N THR A 1068 57.41 -8.93 22.58
CA THR A 1068 56.76 -10.24 22.39
C THR A 1068 56.59 -10.87 23.77
N ASP A 1069 55.35 -11.28 24.08
CA ASP A 1069 54.93 -12.51 24.78
C ASP A 1069 55.54 -12.82 26.17
N THR A 1070 54.81 -13.21 27.23
CA THR A 1070 53.63 -14.08 27.35
C THR A 1070 53.20 -14.15 28.84
N THR A 1071 51.91 -14.49 29.09
CA THR A 1071 51.34 -15.30 30.20
C THR A 1071 51.54 -14.84 31.67
N GLU A 1072 50.64 -14.99 32.65
CA GLU A 1072 49.26 -15.49 32.81
C GLU A 1072 48.87 -15.22 34.29
N THR A 1073 47.56 -14.99 34.56
CA THR A 1073 46.79 -15.32 35.81
C THR A 1073 47.21 -14.70 37.17
N ASP A 1074 46.35 -14.30 38.12
CA ASP A 1074 44.91 -14.47 38.32
C ASP A 1074 44.37 -13.49 39.41
N LEU A 1075 43.05 -13.25 39.34
CA LEU A 1075 42.03 -12.95 40.37
C LEU A 1075 42.26 -11.93 41.52
N SER A 1076 41.29 -10.99 41.56
CA SER A 1076 40.39 -10.64 42.69
C SER A 1076 40.36 -9.15 43.05
N GLU A 1077 39.20 -8.50 42.87
CA GLU A 1077 38.57 -7.65 43.90
C GLU A 1077 37.18 -7.11 43.47
N PRO A 1078 36.27 -6.83 44.43
CA PRO A 1078 34.85 -6.58 44.20
C PRO A 1078 34.48 -5.08 44.11
N ALA A 1079 33.20 -4.82 43.83
CA ALA A 1079 32.57 -3.52 43.56
C ALA A 1079 32.61 -2.49 44.71
N PRO A 1080 32.54 -1.17 44.41
CA PRO A 1080 32.26 -0.14 45.41
C PRO A 1080 30.76 0.22 45.50
N PRO A 1081 30.30 0.79 46.63
CA PRO A 1081 28.90 0.78 47.08
C PRO A 1081 28.05 1.97 46.58
N GLY A 1082 26.71 1.75 46.57
CA GLY A 1082 25.69 2.80 46.50
C GLY A 1082 25.61 3.62 47.80
N LEU A 1083 24.69 4.56 48.02
CA LEU A 1083 23.43 4.97 47.41
C LEU A 1083 23.18 6.41 47.88
N ASP A 1084 22.66 7.27 46.99
CA ASP A 1084 21.30 7.81 47.06
C ASP A 1084 20.85 8.24 45.65
#